data_AF-A0A8D2NG06-F1
#
_entry.id   AF-A0A8D2NG06-F1
#
_cell.length_a   1.000
_cell.length_b   1.000
_cell.length_c   1.000
_cell.angle_alpha   90.00
_cell.angle_beta   90.00
_cell.angle_gamma   90.00
#
_symmetry.space_group_name_H-M   'P 1'
#
loop_
_entity.id
_entity.type
_entity.pdbx_description
1 polymer ?
#
loop_
_entity_poly.entity_id
_entity_poly.type
_entity_poly.pdbx_seq_one_letter_code
_entity_poly.pdbx_strand_id
1 'polypeptide(L)'
;MQPQRCSQRARRRVLTLGCVCPGSGQLTTSKPSTTVDPTSFITSSLTPTSGSGQLTTSKPSTPVAECLPPAELCADGATCISEEFFCDGVLNCPDGSDESEKRCAAVCDGQFMLTGSSGFFHSMNYPNPYNENIVCKWIIVVPPGLSIKLNFTSFETQPYADELSIFEGLGQNKVLRASLSGTNPETIYIFSHEATAQFMSDYAENYNGFNATYTAFNASELNNYEKINCTFEDGFCFWIQDLDDDSDWERVQGPTFPLMSGPEFDHTFGNFSGFYISTPIGLGFIEERVRILSLPLVPSDTYCLSFWYFMYGDNVYRLRVSISNEGGKEKIIFKKEGNYGSNWNYGQVTLNETSDFKVIFDAFKRRGPSDIAVDDIGLTKGKCNQDNYVEPTVRPTTATTPLVPTDCGGPVELWEPNSTFSSANFPNNYPNLASCVWYLNAENGKNIQLHFQVFDLENIYDVVEIRDGRGPDSLLLAVYTERGPLPDVFSATNQMTVILRTDESSTGKGFLANFTTGYHLRACTVDEHQCGTGKCIPLHNLCDNVPQCEDGSDEAKCMRLLNGSQSTEGLVQARVGESWHLACAEDWSGEISDSVCQLLGLGHANMSSAVLFTGDGPFVTITKGNHSLIFTKREHCRDNLVVHLQCNIQSCGKNLITQNNGTRIVGGNDAGREAWPWIVSLHFNFQPVCGASLVSDEWLVTAAHCVYGRQLKPSRWQAALGLYSQSDLAKPPAVVQNIDRIIINPHYMKQTKDSDIALMHLQHKVQYTDYIQPVCLPEKNQQFPPGINCSIAGWGAIRNDGPSSNILQEAEVPLLSNEKCQQWMPKYNITENMLCAGYDMGGIDSCQGDSGGPLTFEDGDKWFLVGVTSFGEGCALPQRPGVYARVTMFVDWIKTIIY
;
A
#
# COMPACT_ATOMS: atom_id res chain seq x y z
N MET A 1 12.78 17.95 48.53
CA MET A 1 11.42 17.50 48.92
C MET A 1 11.01 16.36 47.99
N GLN A 2 10.12 15.49 48.44
CA GLN A 2 9.61 14.33 47.67
C GLN A 2 8.38 14.70 46.82
N PRO A 3 7.88 13.83 45.91
CA PRO A 3 8.39 12.51 45.52
C PRO A 3 8.68 12.33 44.01
N GLN A 4 9.37 11.24 43.66
CA GLN A 4 9.42 10.68 42.31
C GLN A 4 8.86 9.24 42.32
N ARG A 5 8.32 8.78 41.18
CA ARG A 5 8.24 7.36 40.82
C ARG A 5 8.64 7.19 39.36
N CYS A 6 9.77 6.56 39.11
CA CYS A 6 10.14 6.00 37.81
C CYS A 6 10.28 4.49 37.95
N SER A 7 9.77 3.72 36.99
CA SER A 7 10.00 2.27 36.94
C SER A 7 11.37 1.97 36.36
N GLN A 8 12.04 0.94 36.86
CA GLN A 8 13.34 0.47 36.35
C GLN A 8 13.22 -0.93 35.76
N ARG A 9 13.87 -1.17 34.61
CA ARG A 9 14.45 -2.48 34.28
C ARG A 9 15.73 -2.28 33.47
N ALA A 10 16.87 -2.65 34.04
CA ALA A 10 18.18 -2.58 33.40
C ALA A 10 18.84 -3.97 33.40
N ARG A 11 19.51 -4.32 32.30
CA ARG A 11 20.28 -5.56 32.16
C ARG A 11 21.56 -5.53 32.99
N ARG A 12 22.03 -6.69 33.50
CA ARG A 12 23.48 -7.01 33.51
C ARG A 12 23.75 -8.52 33.64
N ARG A 13 24.72 -9.00 32.85
CA ARG A 13 25.47 -10.24 33.11
C ARG A 13 26.56 -9.96 34.17
N VAL A 14 27.07 -10.99 34.82
CA VAL A 14 28.32 -10.96 35.61
C VAL A 14 29.17 -12.19 35.27
N LEU A 15 30.49 -12.02 35.11
CA LEU A 15 31.48 -13.10 35.10
C LEU A 15 32.22 -13.12 36.45
N THR A 16 32.64 -14.30 36.91
CA THR A 16 33.97 -14.53 37.52
C THR A 16 34.28 -16.03 37.63
N LEU A 17 35.57 -16.40 37.60
CA LEU A 17 36.09 -17.73 37.96
C LEU A 17 36.56 -17.75 39.42
N GLY A 18 36.60 -18.92 40.07
CA GLY A 18 37.59 -19.16 41.16
C GLY A 18 37.21 -20.10 42.33
N CYS A 19 37.97 -21.20 42.45
CA CYS A 19 38.44 -21.82 43.72
C CYS A 19 37.46 -22.49 44.74
N VAL A 20 37.17 -23.79 44.51
CA VAL A 20 37.73 -24.94 45.26
C VAL A 20 37.44 -25.16 46.78
N CYS A 21 37.02 -26.41 47.09
CA CYS A 21 37.11 -27.17 48.38
C CYS A 21 35.99 -27.06 49.46
N PRO A 22 35.77 -28.11 50.30
CA PRO A 22 34.47 -28.80 50.25
C PRO A 22 33.82 -29.18 51.62
N GLY A 23 32.63 -29.79 51.57
CA GLY A 23 31.96 -30.48 52.69
C GLY A 23 31.05 -31.61 52.20
N SER A 24 30.85 -32.67 52.99
CA SER A 24 30.22 -33.94 52.57
C SER A 24 28.96 -34.32 53.38
N GLY A 25 28.04 -35.08 52.78
CA GLY A 25 26.78 -35.50 53.42
C GLY A 25 25.92 -36.44 52.56
N GLN A 26 26.22 -37.74 52.66
CA GLN A 26 25.56 -38.94 52.09
C GLN A 26 24.02 -38.89 51.91
N LEU A 27 23.47 -39.39 50.79
CA LEU A 27 23.10 -40.82 50.52
C LEU A 27 22.09 -41.39 51.56
N THR A 28 20.99 -42.01 51.12
CA THR A 28 21.02 -43.36 50.51
C THR A 28 19.90 -43.63 49.49
N THR A 29 20.04 -44.74 48.75
CA THR A 29 19.20 -45.16 47.62
C THR A 29 18.46 -46.46 47.91
N SER A 30 17.26 -46.65 47.32
CA SER A 30 16.78 -47.98 46.91
C SER A 30 15.75 -47.92 45.77
N LYS A 31 15.77 -48.99 44.97
CA LYS A 31 14.95 -49.37 43.81
C LYS A 31 14.60 -50.88 44.01
N PRO A 32 13.75 -51.55 43.21
CA PRO A 32 12.64 -51.10 42.36
C PRO A 32 11.40 -52.07 42.41
N SER A 33 10.45 -51.86 41.46
CA SER A 33 9.77 -52.90 40.63
C SER A 33 8.72 -53.90 41.20
N THR A 34 7.50 -53.81 40.62
CA THR A 34 6.64 -54.92 40.09
C THR A 34 6.08 -56.01 41.06
N THR A 35 4.88 -56.61 40.88
CA THR A 35 3.97 -56.75 39.72
C THR A 35 2.56 -57.23 40.14
N VAL A 36 1.53 -57.03 39.29
CA VAL A 36 0.28 -57.82 39.11
C VAL A 36 -0.87 -57.68 40.13
N ASP A 37 -2.09 -57.82 39.58
CA ASP A 37 -3.48 -57.55 40.02
C ASP A 37 -4.28 -58.91 40.18
N PRO A 38 -5.63 -59.01 40.35
CA PRO A 38 -6.66 -58.07 40.86
C PRO A 38 -7.79 -58.69 41.77
N THR A 39 -8.80 -57.87 42.13
CA THR A 39 -10.23 -58.18 42.46
C THR A 39 -10.69 -58.95 43.73
N SER A 40 -11.80 -58.46 44.37
CA SER A 40 -12.83 -59.24 45.09
C SER A 40 -14.14 -58.41 45.33
N PHE A 41 -15.21 -59.00 45.91
CA PHE A 41 -16.61 -58.50 45.97
C PHE A 41 -17.28 -58.68 47.37
N ILE A 42 -18.53 -58.16 47.54
CA ILE A 42 -19.64 -58.55 48.50
C ILE A 42 -19.88 -57.64 49.76
N THR A 43 -21.11 -57.70 50.33
CA THR A 43 -21.89 -56.66 51.03
C THR A 43 -22.58 -57.09 52.37
N SER A 44 -23.39 -56.17 52.99
CA SER A 44 -24.49 -56.38 53.99
C SER A 44 -24.16 -56.22 55.51
N SER A 45 -25.05 -55.93 56.50
CA SER A 45 -26.54 -55.77 56.60
C SER A 45 -27.09 -55.08 57.91
N LEU A 46 -28.19 -54.28 57.82
CA LEU A 46 -29.32 -54.04 58.81
C LEU A 46 -29.00 -53.49 60.26
N THR A 47 -29.90 -53.16 61.24
CA THR A 47 -31.39 -53.28 61.53
C THR A 47 -31.86 -52.22 62.61
N PRO A 48 -33.18 -51.91 62.86
CA PRO A 48 -33.62 -50.69 63.62
C PRO A 48 -34.66 -50.83 64.80
N THR A 49 -35.01 -49.74 65.52
CA THR A 49 -36.35 -49.46 66.16
C THR A 49 -36.60 -48.01 66.68
N SER A 50 -37.83 -47.69 67.14
CA SER A 50 -38.45 -46.39 67.53
C SER A 50 -38.20 -45.88 68.98
N GLY A 51 -38.53 -44.64 69.42
CA GLY A 51 -39.09 -43.44 68.74
C GLY A 51 -39.73 -42.38 69.68
N SER A 52 -40.09 -41.21 69.12
CA SER A 52 -40.87 -40.06 69.69
C SER A 52 -40.28 -39.20 70.83
N GLY A 53 -40.15 -37.89 70.56
CA GLY A 53 -39.87 -36.79 71.50
C GLY A 53 -39.71 -35.47 70.72
N GLN A 54 -40.46 -34.41 71.06
CA GLN A 54 -40.68 -33.26 70.17
C GLN A 54 -40.14 -31.94 70.73
N LEU A 55 -39.23 -31.27 70.01
CA LEU A 55 -39.24 -29.81 69.75
C LEU A 55 -38.15 -29.40 68.74
N THR A 56 -38.26 -28.18 68.18
CA THR A 56 -37.30 -27.44 67.33
C THR A 56 -36.79 -28.13 66.05
N THR A 57 -37.10 -27.53 64.90
CA THR A 57 -36.72 -28.01 63.57
C THR A 57 -35.49 -27.29 63.00
N SER A 58 -34.32 -27.92 63.10
CA SER A 58 -33.15 -27.63 62.26
C SER A 58 -32.48 -28.96 61.89
N LYS A 59 -32.50 -29.32 60.61
CA LYS A 59 -32.12 -30.64 60.12
C LYS A 59 -30.59 -30.84 60.26
N PRO A 60 -30.09 -31.88 60.95
CA PRO A 60 -28.65 -32.13 61.03
C PRO A 60 -28.09 -32.50 59.65
N SER A 61 -26.93 -31.94 59.32
CA SER A 61 -26.13 -32.34 58.17
C SER A 61 -25.40 -33.66 58.47
N THR A 62 -25.87 -34.77 57.90
CA THR A 62 -24.95 -35.87 57.55
C THR A 62 -23.98 -35.35 56.48
N PRO A 63 -22.70 -35.78 56.50
CA PRO A 63 -21.67 -35.15 55.70
C PRO A 63 -21.96 -35.29 54.21
N VAL A 64 -21.87 -34.17 53.49
CA VAL A 64 -21.50 -34.20 52.07
C VAL A 64 -20.09 -34.79 52.01
N ALA A 65 -19.84 -35.69 51.05
CA ALA A 65 -18.48 -36.10 50.75
C ALA A 65 -17.77 -34.93 50.05
N GLU A 66 -17.11 -34.06 50.81
CA GLU A 66 -16.34 -32.97 50.23
C GLU A 66 -15.06 -33.55 49.59
N CYS A 67 -15.08 -33.66 48.26
CA CYS A 67 -13.91 -33.97 47.47
C CYS A 67 -12.82 -32.91 47.72
N LEU A 68 -11.55 -33.33 47.82
CA LEU A 68 -10.44 -32.40 48.00
C LEU A 68 -10.11 -31.73 46.66
N PRO A 69 -10.05 -30.38 46.58
CA PRO A 69 -9.71 -29.71 45.33
C PRO A 69 -8.36 -30.18 44.75
N PRO A 70 -8.25 -30.40 43.43
CA PRO A 70 -9.20 -30.01 42.38
C PRO A 70 -10.19 -31.12 41.97
N ALA A 71 -10.73 -31.90 42.91
CA ALA A 71 -11.76 -32.91 42.59
C ALA A 71 -13.20 -32.41 42.83
N GLU A 72 -14.07 -32.69 41.86
CA GLU A 72 -15.51 -32.46 41.90
C GLU A 72 -16.30 -33.79 41.99
N LEU A 73 -17.62 -33.69 42.20
CA LEU A 73 -18.49 -34.82 42.49
C LEU A 73 -19.33 -35.22 41.26
N CYS A 74 -19.43 -36.53 41.02
CA CYS A 74 -20.41 -37.14 40.12
C CYS A 74 -21.84 -36.95 40.67
N ALA A 75 -22.86 -37.03 39.81
CA ALA A 75 -24.26 -36.86 40.22
C ALA A 75 -24.79 -38.03 41.08
N ASP A 76 -24.06 -39.14 41.15
CA ASP A 76 -24.31 -40.27 42.05
C ASP A 76 -24.22 -39.92 43.56
N GLY A 77 -23.58 -38.79 43.91
CA GLY A 77 -23.41 -38.34 45.28
C GLY A 77 -22.35 -39.11 46.08
N ALA A 78 -21.50 -39.90 45.43
CA ALA A 78 -20.53 -40.79 46.07
C ALA A 78 -19.14 -40.82 45.40
N THR A 79 -19.05 -40.58 44.09
CA THR A 79 -17.80 -40.66 43.33
C THR A 79 -17.18 -39.26 43.16
N CYS A 80 -15.91 -39.11 43.54
CA CYS A 80 -15.10 -37.91 43.27
C CYS A 80 -14.17 -38.20 42.08
N ILE A 81 -14.16 -37.32 41.09
CA ILE A 81 -13.15 -37.31 40.00
C ILE A 81 -12.53 -35.90 39.92
N SER A 82 -11.32 -35.79 39.36
CA SER A 82 -10.67 -34.48 39.19
C SER A 82 -11.44 -33.60 38.19
N GLU A 83 -11.45 -32.27 38.38
CA GLU A 83 -12.10 -31.28 37.52
C GLU A 83 -11.68 -31.44 36.03
N GLU A 84 -10.44 -31.87 35.80
CA GLU A 84 -9.86 -32.18 34.49
C GLU A 84 -10.46 -33.41 33.76
N PHE A 85 -11.23 -34.25 34.47
CA PHE A 85 -11.92 -35.45 33.93
C PHE A 85 -13.42 -35.24 33.70
N PHE A 86 -13.90 -34.00 33.82
CA PHE A 86 -15.26 -33.62 33.43
C PHE A 86 -15.29 -33.11 31.99
N CYS A 87 -16.32 -33.52 31.25
CA CYS A 87 -16.53 -33.15 29.85
C CYS A 87 -15.33 -33.49 28.96
N ASP A 88 -14.65 -34.62 29.17
CA ASP A 88 -13.42 -35.02 28.47
C ASP A 88 -13.60 -36.04 27.34
N GLY A 89 -14.83 -36.52 27.14
CA GLY A 89 -15.21 -37.56 26.18
C GLY A 89 -15.15 -38.98 26.75
N VAL A 90 -14.63 -39.18 27.97
CA VAL A 90 -14.44 -40.49 28.60
C VAL A 90 -15.41 -40.63 29.79
N LEU A 91 -16.06 -41.79 29.91
CA LEU A 91 -16.95 -42.08 31.03
C LEU A 91 -16.15 -42.45 32.29
N ASN A 92 -15.78 -41.43 33.06
CA ASN A 92 -15.00 -41.49 34.30
C ASN A 92 -15.92 -41.64 35.53
N CYS A 93 -17.11 -41.04 35.52
CA CYS A 93 -18.19 -41.25 36.47
C CYS A 93 -18.98 -42.54 36.14
N PRO A 94 -19.29 -43.41 37.14
CA PRO A 94 -20.06 -44.65 36.91
C PRO A 94 -21.50 -44.46 36.38
N ASP A 95 -22.04 -43.25 36.45
CA ASP A 95 -23.36 -42.87 35.96
C ASP A 95 -23.34 -42.03 34.67
N GLY A 96 -22.16 -41.70 34.13
CA GLY A 96 -22.00 -40.83 32.96
C GLY A 96 -22.44 -39.37 33.18
N SER A 97 -22.47 -38.90 34.44
CA SER A 97 -22.88 -37.54 34.78
C SER A 97 -21.81 -36.47 34.51
N ASP A 98 -20.56 -36.91 34.36
CA ASP A 98 -19.41 -36.15 33.87
C ASP A 98 -19.63 -35.66 32.44
N GLU A 99 -19.98 -36.58 31.53
CA GLU A 99 -20.14 -36.31 30.08
C GLU A 99 -21.58 -35.90 29.70
N SER A 100 -22.38 -35.51 30.69
CA SER A 100 -23.79 -35.22 30.48
C SER A 100 -24.02 -33.85 29.82
N GLU A 101 -24.85 -33.80 28.78
CA GLU A 101 -25.20 -32.56 28.04
C GLU A 101 -25.61 -31.40 28.98
N LYS A 102 -26.30 -31.72 30.09
CA LYS A 102 -26.74 -30.72 31.09
C LYS A 102 -25.62 -30.09 31.90
N ARG A 103 -24.44 -30.71 31.94
CA ARG A 103 -23.22 -30.20 32.61
C ARG A 103 -22.27 -29.57 31.58
N CYS A 104 -22.10 -30.23 30.42
CA CYS A 104 -21.08 -29.87 29.43
C CYS A 104 -21.54 -28.95 28.29
N ALA A 105 -22.77 -29.11 27.79
CA ALA A 105 -23.22 -28.41 26.57
C ALA A 105 -23.70 -26.96 26.82
N ALA A 106 -23.62 -26.49 28.07
CA ALA A 106 -24.27 -25.26 28.54
C ALA A 106 -23.62 -23.94 28.07
N VAL A 107 -22.44 -23.97 27.45
CA VAL A 107 -21.62 -22.75 27.21
C VAL A 107 -21.84 -22.13 25.82
N CYS A 108 -22.03 -22.91 24.75
CA CYS A 108 -21.94 -22.41 23.37
C CYS A 108 -23.19 -22.66 22.50
N ASP A 109 -23.27 -23.77 21.76
CA ASP A 109 -24.39 -24.07 20.83
C ASP A 109 -25.44 -25.04 21.41
N GLY A 110 -25.30 -25.45 22.67
CA GLY A 110 -26.17 -26.44 23.29
C GLY A 110 -25.82 -27.88 22.92
N GLN A 111 -24.70 -28.12 22.21
CA GLN A 111 -24.21 -29.45 21.86
C GLN A 111 -22.88 -29.72 22.58
N PHE A 112 -22.55 -31.01 22.75
CA PHE A 112 -21.29 -31.46 23.35
C PHE A 112 -20.80 -32.77 22.72
N MET A 113 -21.68 -33.77 22.59
CA MET A 113 -21.37 -35.08 21.99
C MET A 113 -21.99 -35.22 20.60
N LEU A 114 -21.14 -35.31 19.58
CA LEU A 114 -21.50 -35.33 18.16
C LEU A 114 -21.23 -36.74 17.59
N THR A 115 -22.24 -37.61 17.67
CA THR A 115 -22.12 -39.07 17.40
C THR A 115 -22.62 -39.52 16.02
N GLY A 116 -23.05 -38.58 15.17
CA GLY A 116 -23.49 -38.87 13.80
C GLY A 116 -22.32 -39.07 12.83
N SER A 117 -22.54 -39.71 11.68
CA SER A 117 -21.55 -39.76 10.58
C SER A 117 -21.39 -38.42 9.83
N SER A 118 -22.19 -37.42 10.19
CA SER A 118 -22.06 -36.02 9.77
C SER A 118 -22.86 -35.13 10.69
N GLY A 119 -22.45 -33.87 10.85
CA GLY A 119 -23.15 -32.89 11.68
C GLY A 119 -22.50 -31.50 11.59
N PHE A 120 -22.86 -30.61 12.50
CA PHE A 120 -22.32 -29.25 12.57
C PHE A 120 -22.24 -28.76 14.02
N PHE A 121 -21.34 -27.81 14.27
CA PHE A 121 -21.16 -27.11 15.54
C PHE A 121 -20.71 -25.68 15.28
N HIS A 122 -21.10 -24.74 16.15
CA HIS A 122 -20.84 -23.32 15.92
C HIS A 122 -20.47 -22.57 17.21
N SER A 123 -19.79 -21.44 17.06
CA SER A 123 -19.51 -20.53 18.18
C SER A 123 -20.80 -20.01 18.81
N MET A 124 -20.69 -19.52 20.05
CA MET A 124 -21.81 -18.85 20.72
C MET A 124 -22.34 -17.69 19.86
N ASN A 125 -23.65 -17.44 19.91
CA ASN A 125 -24.38 -16.37 19.21
C ASN A 125 -24.36 -16.36 17.66
N TYR A 126 -23.59 -17.23 16.99
CA TYR A 126 -23.44 -17.26 15.52
C TYR A 126 -24.80 -17.16 14.78
N PRO A 127 -24.95 -16.29 13.75
CA PRO A 127 -23.92 -15.50 13.07
C PRO A 127 -23.70 -14.09 13.65
N ASN A 128 -24.05 -13.86 14.92
CA ASN A 128 -23.71 -12.63 15.65
C ASN A 128 -22.44 -12.89 16.48
N PRO A 129 -21.70 -11.85 16.92
CA PRO A 129 -20.47 -12.04 17.66
C PRO A 129 -20.59 -12.88 18.92
N TYR A 130 -19.58 -13.73 19.15
CA TYR A 130 -19.45 -14.52 20.37
C TYR A 130 -19.15 -13.62 21.59
N ASN A 131 -19.15 -14.22 22.78
CA ASN A 131 -18.86 -13.52 24.03
C ASN A 131 -17.38 -13.67 24.41
N GLU A 132 -16.84 -12.66 25.07
CA GLU A 132 -15.50 -12.68 25.70
C GLU A 132 -15.37 -13.79 26.76
N ASN A 133 -14.16 -14.35 26.88
CA ASN A 133 -13.79 -15.40 27.85
C ASN A 133 -14.62 -16.70 27.81
N ILE A 134 -15.20 -17.07 26.67
CA ILE A 134 -15.84 -18.39 26.52
C ILE A 134 -14.82 -19.49 26.23
N VAL A 135 -15.08 -20.67 26.78
CA VAL A 135 -14.41 -21.93 26.43
C VAL A 135 -15.47 -22.91 25.95
N CYS A 136 -15.55 -23.13 24.63
CA CYS A 136 -16.39 -24.17 24.05
C CYS A 136 -15.61 -25.48 23.94
N LYS A 137 -16.31 -26.62 24.03
CA LYS A 137 -15.73 -27.95 23.79
C LYS A 137 -16.76 -28.85 23.14
N TRP A 138 -16.36 -29.56 22.10
CA TRP A 138 -17.16 -30.56 21.40
C TRP A 138 -16.36 -31.84 21.20
N ILE A 139 -17.03 -32.98 21.36
CA ILE A 139 -16.51 -34.32 21.18
C ILE A 139 -17.17 -34.91 19.94
N ILE A 140 -16.38 -35.21 18.90
CA ILE A 140 -16.85 -35.81 17.64
C ILE A 140 -16.46 -37.28 17.64
N VAL A 141 -17.45 -38.17 17.55
CA VAL A 141 -17.26 -39.62 17.48
C VAL A 141 -18.00 -40.16 16.27
N VAL A 142 -17.27 -40.63 15.27
CA VAL A 142 -17.82 -41.27 14.07
C VAL A 142 -17.71 -42.80 14.17
N PRO A 143 -18.42 -43.58 13.33
CA PRO A 143 -18.32 -45.05 13.37
C PRO A 143 -16.87 -45.56 13.26
N PRO A 144 -16.45 -46.54 14.09
CA PRO A 144 -15.07 -47.04 14.10
C PRO A 144 -14.57 -47.50 12.73
N GLY A 145 -13.35 -47.07 12.39
CA GLY A 145 -12.73 -47.31 11.08
C GLY A 145 -12.97 -46.20 10.04
N LEU A 146 -13.76 -45.18 10.37
CA LEU A 146 -13.85 -43.93 9.59
C LEU A 146 -12.94 -42.84 10.18
N SER A 147 -12.67 -41.84 9.35
CA SER A 147 -11.90 -40.62 9.62
C SER A 147 -12.82 -39.41 9.48
N ILE A 148 -12.46 -38.27 10.08
CA ILE A 148 -13.30 -37.07 10.16
C ILE A 148 -12.73 -35.97 9.24
N LYS A 149 -13.54 -35.46 8.29
CA LYS A 149 -13.26 -34.25 7.51
C LYS A 149 -14.08 -33.09 8.08
N LEU A 150 -13.41 -31.98 8.39
CA LEU A 150 -13.98 -30.74 8.90
C LEU A 150 -13.94 -29.65 7.81
N ASN A 151 -15.09 -29.04 7.54
CA ASN A 151 -15.28 -27.94 6.60
C ASN A 151 -15.99 -26.78 7.29
N PHE A 152 -15.55 -25.55 7.03
CA PHE A 152 -16.15 -24.36 7.62
C PHE A 152 -17.02 -23.64 6.58
N THR A 153 -18.17 -23.12 7.01
CA THR A 153 -19.10 -22.36 6.16
C THR A 153 -18.94 -20.85 6.33
N SER A 154 -18.43 -20.45 7.49
CA SER A 154 -17.97 -19.12 7.87
C SER A 154 -17.05 -19.32 9.07
N PHE A 155 -16.01 -18.49 9.19
CA PHE A 155 -15.08 -18.46 10.31
C PHE A 155 -14.47 -17.06 10.39
N GLU A 156 -14.79 -16.34 11.46
CA GLU A 156 -14.31 -15.00 11.77
C GLU A 156 -14.02 -14.95 13.28
N THR A 157 -12.75 -15.06 13.68
CA THR A 157 -12.28 -14.92 15.08
C THR A 157 -11.13 -13.91 15.16
N GLN A 158 -10.82 -13.40 16.36
CA GLN A 158 -9.71 -12.46 16.56
C GLN A 158 -8.36 -13.13 16.21
N PRO A 159 -7.59 -12.63 15.22
CA PRO A 159 -6.33 -13.24 14.80
C PRO A 159 -5.32 -13.33 15.95
N TYR A 160 -4.68 -14.49 16.11
CA TYR A 160 -3.64 -14.77 17.11
C TYR A 160 -4.07 -14.63 18.59
N ALA A 161 -5.36 -14.52 18.88
CA ALA A 161 -5.91 -14.42 20.24
C ALA A 161 -7.04 -15.42 20.49
N ASP A 162 -8.02 -15.48 19.57
CA ASP A 162 -9.19 -16.35 19.71
C ASP A 162 -9.03 -17.60 18.83
N GLU A 163 -8.79 -18.74 19.48
CA GLU A 163 -8.30 -19.96 18.86
C GLU A 163 -9.35 -21.08 18.88
N LEU A 164 -9.60 -21.70 17.73
CA LEU A 164 -10.23 -23.03 17.62
C LEU A 164 -9.14 -24.09 17.46
N SER A 165 -8.81 -24.77 18.55
CA SER A 165 -7.89 -25.90 18.59
C SER A 165 -8.63 -27.21 18.29
N ILE A 166 -8.18 -27.95 17.27
CA ILE A 166 -8.71 -29.28 16.92
C ILE A 166 -7.72 -30.36 17.32
N PHE A 167 -8.18 -31.31 18.13
CA PHE A 167 -7.40 -32.44 18.63
C PHE A 167 -7.94 -33.78 18.10
N GLU A 168 -7.04 -34.72 17.85
CA GLU A 168 -7.33 -36.13 17.58
C GLU A 168 -7.42 -36.91 18.90
N GLY A 169 -8.46 -37.73 19.05
CA GLY A 169 -8.72 -38.51 20.27
C GLY A 169 -9.47 -37.77 21.38
N LEU A 170 -9.65 -38.48 22.50
CA LEU A 170 -10.43 -38.08 23.68
C LEU A 170 -9.56 -37.97 24.94
N GLY A 171 -10.10 -37.33 25.98
CA GLY A 171 -9.49 -37.21 27.30
C GLY A 171 -8.15 -36.47 27.32
N GLN A 172 -7.31 -36.80 28.30
CA GLN A 172 -6.01 -36.13 28.51
C GLN A 172 -4.94 -36.46 27.48
N ASN A 173 -5.05 -37.59 26.77
CA ASN A 173 -4.07 -38.03 25.76
C ASN A 173 -4.41 -37.54 24.34
N LYS A 174 -5.30 -36.55 24.21
CA LYS A 174 -5.68 -35.94 22.94
C LYS A 174 -4.49 -35.23 22.28
N VAL A 175 -4.36 -35.37 20.97
CA VAL A 175 -3.21 -34.88 20.18
C VAL A 175 -3.63 -33.67 19.36
N LEU A 176 -3.00 -32.51 19.54
CA LEU A 176 -3.32 -31.32 18.73
C LEU A 176 -3.00 -31.59 17.25
N ARG A 177 -3.91 -31.20 16.35
CA ARG A 177 -3.78 -31.41 14.90
C ARG A 177 -3.96 -30.15 14.05
N ALA A 178 -4.70 -29.18 14.54
CA ALA A 178 -4.82 -27.87 13.91
C ALA A 178 -5.15 -26.80 14.96
N SER A 179 -4.74 -25.58 14.67
CA SER A 179 -4.99 -24.37 15.44
C SER A 179 -5.47 -23.31 14.45
N LEU A 180 -6.69 -22.80 14.63
CA LEU A 180 -7.31 -21.83 13.71
C LEU A 180 -7.63 -20.52 14.43
N SER A 181 -7.25 -19.39 13.82
CA SER A 181 -7.72 -18.04 14.21
C SER A 181 -7.81 -17.14 12.97
N GLY A 182 -8.55 -16.03 13.06
CA GLY A 182 -8.71 -15.09 11.95
C GLY A 182 -9.89 -15.43 11.02
N THR A 183 -9.69 -15.29 9.71
CA THR A 183 -10.79 -15.24 8.70
C THR A 183 -10.70 -16.28 7.57
N ASN A 184 -9.65 -17.11 7.52
CA ASN A 184 -9.42 -18.06 6.43
C ASN A 184 -9.37 -19.50 6.96
N PRO A 185 -10.51 -20.20 7.07
CA PRO A 185 -10.57 -21.53 7.65
C PRO A 185 -10.18 -22.63 6.66
N GLU A 186 -9.26 -23.49 7.07
CA GLU A 186 -8.80 -24.61 6.23
C GLU A 186 -9.69 -25.84 6.38
N THR A 187 -9.74 -26.68 5.34
CA THR A 187 -10.27 -28.04 5.48
C THR A 187 -9.31 -28.88 6.32
N ILE A 188 -9.78 -29.42 7.43
CA ILE A 188 -8.97 -30.26 8.33
C ILE A 188 -9.41 -31.72 8.21
N TYR A 189 -8.42 -32.63 8.12
CA TYR A 189 -8.63 -34.08 8.09
C TYR A 189 -8.02 -34.71 9.35
N ILE A 190 -8.85 -35.40 10.15
CA ILE A 190 -8.44 -36.15 11.34
C ILE A 190 -8.56 -37.64 11.04
N PHE A 191 -7.50 -38.40 11.21
CA PHE A 191 -7.42 -39.80 10.77
C PHE A 191 -7.87 -40.82 11.82
N SER A 192 -8.40 -40.34 12.95
CA SER A 192 -9.15 -41.12 13.94
C SER A 192 -10.68 -41.01 13.74
N HIS A 193 -11.38 -41.99 14.30
CA HIS A 193 -12.83 -41.96 14.52
C HIS A 193 -13.28 -41.05 15.67
N GLU A 194 -12.34 -40.51 16.44
CA GLU A 194 -12.55 -39.67 17.63
C GLU A 194 -11.75 -38.36 17.48
N ALA A 195 -12.40 -37.23 17.75
CA ALA A 195 -11.77 -35.91 17.80
C ALA A 195 -12.39 -35.01 18.87
N THR A 196 -11.61 -34.10 19.41
CA THR A 196 -12.05 -33.05 20.35
C THR A 196 -11.81 -31.69 19.71
N ALA A 197 -12.85 -30.88 19.52
CA ALA A 197 -12.74 -29.48 19.13
C ALA A 197 -12.88 -28.58 20.37
N GLN A 198 -12.06 -27.55 20.50
CA GLN A 198 -12.08 -26.63 21.63
C GLN A 198 -11.87 -25.19 21.15
N PHE A 199 -12.81 -24.29 21.43
CA PHE A 199 -12.67 -22.86 21.13
C PHE A 199 -12.43 -22.06 22.40
N MET A 200 -11.51 -21.10 22.36
CA MET A 200 -11.20 -20.20 23.47
C MET A 200 -11.14 -18.76 22.96
N SER A 201 -11.75 -17.83 23.70
CA SER A 201 -11.70 -16.39 23.41
C SER A 201 -11.09 -15.58 24.56
N ASP A 202 -10.54 -14.41 24.25
CA ASP A 202 -9.87 -13.52 25.22
C ASP A 202 -10.81 -12.47 25.86
N TYR A 203 -10.29 -11.32 26.28
CA TYR A 203 -11.00 -10.23 26.97
C TYR A 203 -11.40 -9.08 26.02
N ALA A 204 -11.27 -9.25 24.71
CA ALA A 204 -11.40 -8.17 23.71
C ALA A 204 -12.18 -8.60 22.44
N GLU A 205 -11.88 -7.92 21.34
CA GLU A 205 -12.50 -7.88 19.99
C GLU A 205 -13.19 -9.17 19.47
N ASN A 206 -14.37 -9.50 19.99
CA ASN A 206 -15.19 -10.60 19.46
C ASN A 206 -15.71 -10.35 18.02
N TYR A 207 -15.48 -11.31 17.12
CA TYR A 207 -15.97 -11.33 15.72
C TYR A 207 -17.21 -12.23 15.58
N ASN A 208 -17.81 -12.32 14.38
CA ASN A 208 -19.07 -13.07 14.13
C ASN A 208 -18.98 -14.58 14.40
N GLY A 209 -17.77 -15.12 14.59
CA GLY A 209 -17.51 -16.49 14.98
C GLY A 209 -17.52 -17.46 13.81
N PHE A 210 -17.84 -18.72 14.07
CA PHE A 210 -17.72 -19.78 13.05
C PHE A 210 -18.87 -20.77 13.09
N ASN A 211 -19.12 -21.40 11.94
CA ASN A 211 -20.00 -22.55 11.80
C ASN A 211 -19.31 -23.66 11.01
N ALA A 212 -18.88 -24.68 11.75
CA ALA A 212 -18.15 -25.83 11.27
C ALA A 212 -19.10 -27.00 10.97
N THR A 213 -18.80 -27.74 9.91
CA THR A 213 -19.50 -28.94 9.48
C THR A 213 -18.51 -30.09 9.45
N TYR A 214 -18.91 -31.26 9.95
CA TYR A 214 -18.05 -32.45 9.98
C TYR A 214 -18.71 -33.60 9.20
N THR A 215 -17.88 -34.41 8.56
CA THR A 215 -18.30 -35.57 7.75
C THR A 215 -17.35 -36.75 7.95
N ALA A 216 -17.89 -37.96 8.03
CA ALA A 216 -17.11 -39.18 8.13
C ALA A 216 -16.75 -39.73 6.74
N PHE A 217 -15.49 -40.09 6.52
CA PHE A 217 -14.99 -40.69 5.28
C PHE A 217 -14.07 -41.89 5.58
N ASN A 218 -13.83 -42.76 4.59
CA ASN A 218 -12.94 -43.91 4.77
C ASN A 218 -11.54 -43.64 4.20
N ALA A 219 -10.58 -43.27 5.05
CA ALA A 219 -9.19 -43.04 4.63
C ALA A 219 -8.48 -44.30 4.07
N SER A 220 -9.02 -45.51 4.29
CA SER A 220 -8.49 -46.76 3.74
C SER A 220 -8.88 -47.01 2.28
N GLU A 221 -9.87 -46.30 1.75
CA GLU A 221 -10.26 -46.36 0.33
C GLU A 221 -9.40 -45.45 -0.57
N LEU A 222 -8.65 -44.51 0.03
CA LEU A 222 -7.78 -43.56 -0.68
C LEU A 222 -6.62 -44.28 -1.40
N ASN A 223 -6.46 -43.96 -2.68
CA ASN A 223 -5.37 -44.50 -3.49
C ASN A 223 -4.05 -43.70 -3.29
N ASN A 224 -2.92 -44.27 -3.72
CA ASN A 224 -1.59 -43.67 -3.50
C ASN A 224 -1.41 -42.27 -4.15
N TYR A 225 -2.20 -41.92 -5.18
CA TYR A 225 -2.16 -40.60 -5.79
C TYR A 225 -2.93 -39.58 -4.93
N GLU A 226 -4.13 -39.93 -4.46
CA GLU A 226 -4.91 -39.11 -3.53
C GLU A 226 -4.14 -38.83 -2.23
N LYS A 227 -3.42 -39.83 -1.70
CA LYS A 227 -2.60 -39.72 -0.49
C LYS A 227 -1.35 -38.82 -0.59
N ILE A 228 -1.01 -38.32 -1.78
CA ILE A 228 0.23 -37.55 -2.04
C ILE A 228 -0.04 -36.25 -2.77
N ASN A 229 -0.93 -36.25 -3.77
CA ASN A 229 -1.24 -35.10 -4.60
C ASN A 229 -1.79 -33.96 -3.74
N CYS A 230 -1.05 -32.86 -3.63
CA CYS A 230 -1.47 -31.67 -2.90
C CYS A 230 -0.86 -30.41 -3.51
N THR A 231 -1.73 -29.49 -3.90
CA THR A 231 -1.42 -28.13 -4.37
C THR A 231 -1.70 -27.09 -3.28
N PHE A 232 -1.85 -27.55 -2.04
CA PHE A 232 -2.21 -26.81 -0.82
C PHE A 232 -3.43 -25.84 -0.89
N GLU A 233 -4.18 -25.79 -1.99
CA GLU A 233 -5.40 -24.98 -2.11
C GLU A 233 -6.51 -25.37 -1.12
N ASP A 234 -6.70 -26.68 -0.83
CA ASP A 234 -7.66 -27.20 0.17
C ASP A 234 -6.94 -27.66 1.46
N GLY A 235 -6.32 -26.71 2.16
CA GLY A 235 -5.53 -26.97 3.38
C GLY A 235 -4.30 -27.84 3.10
N PHE A 236 -3.93 -28.69 4.06
CA PHE A 236 -2.80 -29.64 3.94
C PHE A 236 -3.15 -30.94 3.18
N CYS A 237 -4.32 -31.01 2.52
CA CYS A 237 -4.83 -32.23 1.89
C CYS A 237 -4.80 -33.43 2.87
N PHE A 238 -4.15 -34.54 2.54
CA PHE A 238 -3.97 -35.70 3.41
C PHE A 238 -2.57 -35.81 4.04
N TRP A 239 -1.82 -34.71 4.10
CA TRP A 239 -0.53 -34.63 4.78
C TRP A 239 -0.71 -34.32 6.28
N ILE A 240 0.23 -34.79 7.10
CA ILE A 240 0.17 -34.71 8.58
C ILE A 240 1.47 -34.09 9.09
N GLN A 241 1.39 -33.01 9.87
CA GLN A 241 2.56 -32.42 10.56
C GLN A 241 3.17 -33.45 11.53
N ASP A 242 4.49 -33.42 11.70
CA ASP A 242 5.12 -34.09 12.84
C ASP A 242 4.87 -33.30 14.14
N LEU A 243 5.00 -33.96 15.29
CA LEU A 243 4.95 -33.33 16.61
C LEU A 243 6.22 -33.62 17.42
N ASP A 244 7.14 -34.41 16.87
CA ASP A 244 8.51 -34.68 17.38
C ASP A 244 9.57 -33.76 16.70
N ASP A 245 9.19 -32.58 16.19
CA ASP A 245 10.10 -31.60 15.59
C ASP A 245 10.15 -30.26 16.36
N ASP A 246 10.74 -29.21 15.78
CA ASP A 246 10.94 -27.93 16.45
C ASP A 246 9.81 -26.91 16.16
N SER A 247 9.04 -27.09 15.06
CA SER A 247 7.91 -26.22 14.65
C SER A 247 7.21 -26.75 13.38
N ASP A 248 5.90 -26.54 13.26
CA ASP A 248 5.08 -26.93 12.10
C ASP A 248 5.43 -26.22 10.77
N TRP A 249 4.98 -26.79 9.64
CA TRP A 249 4.90 -26.06 8.36
C TRP A 249 3.74 -25.06 8.40
N GLU A 250 4.00 -23.79 8.11
CA GLU A 250 2.95 -22.78 7.93
C GLU A 250 2.41 -22.82 6.49
N ARG A 251 1.09 -22.74 6.32
CA ARG A 251 0.44 -22.57 5.01
C ARG A 251 0.25 -21.09 4.73
N VAL A 252 0.75 -20.63 3.59
CA VAL A 252 0.98 -19.20 3.30
C VAL A 252 0.31 -18.80 1.98
N GLN A 253 -0.30 -17.60 1.99
CA GLN A 253 -0.85 -16.94 0.81
C GLN A 253 -0.03 -15.69 0.50
N GLY A 254 0.48 -15.56 -0.72
CA GLY A 254 1.34 -14.44 -1.11
C GLY A 254 2.73 -14.44 -0.42
N PRO A 255 3.38 -13.27 -0.25
CA PRO A 255 4.78 -13.18 0.19
C PRO A 255 4.99 -13.33 1.70
N THR A 256 6.04 -14.05 2.12
CA THR A 256 6.47 -14.10 3.52
C THR A 256 7.11 -12.80 4.02
N PHE A 257 7.19 -12.65 5.35
CA PHE A 257 7.89 -11.57 6.03
C PHE A 257 9.14 -12.13 6.79
N PRO A 258 10.31 -11.47 6.78
CA PRO A 258 10.63 -10.21 6.11
C PRO A 258 10.54 -10.30 4.59
N LEU A 259 10.07 -9.22 3.96
CA LEU A 259 9.97 -9.13 2.51
C LEU A 259 11.27 -9.61 1.83
N MET A 260 11.11 -10.48 0.83
CA MET A 260 12.17 -11.18 0.07
C MET A 260 12.81 -12.43 0.73
N SER A 261 12.29 -13.02 1.81
CA SER A 261 12.81 -14.31 2.33
C SER A 261 12.17 -15.58 1.76
N GLY A 262 10.90 -15.52 1.34
CA GLY A 262 10.14 -16.60 0.70
C GLY A 262 9.72 -16.28 -0.74
N PRO A 263 8.90 -17.14 -1.38
CA PRO A 263 8.38 -16.88 -2.72
C PRO A 263 7.39 -15.72 -2.70
N GLU A 264 7.36 -14.93 -3.77
CA GLU A 264 6.42 -13.80 -3.90
C GLU A 264 4.97 -14.29 -4.14
N PHE A 265 4.83 -15.41 -4.83
CA PHE A 265 3.56 -16.00 -5.27
C PHE A 265 3.63 -17.53 -5.25
N ASP A 266 2.46 -18.15 -5.12
CA ASP A 266 2.24 -19.60 -5.24
C ASP A 266 2.62 -20.14 -6.64
N HIS A 267 3.01 -21.42 -6.77
CA HIS A 267 3.33 -22.01 -8.07
C HIS A 267 2.08 -22.52 -8.81
N THR A 268 1.12 -23.13 -8.09
CA THR A 268 -0.12 -23.73 -8.62
C THR A 268 -0.89 -22.80 -9.57
N PHE A 269 -1.07 -21.53 -9.18
CA PHE A 269 -1.72 -20.48 -9.97
C PHE A 269 -0.75 -19.39 -10.46
N GLY A 270 0.50 -19.37 -10.00
CA GLY A 270 1.50 -18.37 -10.40
C GLY A 270 1.18 -16.94 -9.93
N ASN A 271 0.41 -16.78 -8.85
CA ASN A 271 -0.05 -15.48 -8.36
C ASN A 271 -0.29 -15.46 -6.83
N PHE A 272 -0.71 -14.33 -6.27
CA PHE A 272 -0.90 -14.14 -4.82
C PHE A 272 -2.15 -14.81 -4.23
N SER A 273 -3.02 -15.41 -5.05
CA SER A 273 -4.29 -15.98 -4.59
C SER A 273 -4.17 -17.44 -4.15
N GLY A 274 -3.18 -18.17 -4.66
CA GLY A 274 -2.92 -19.56 -4.29
C GLY A 274 -2.12 -19.71 -3.01
N PHE A 275 -2.02 -20.95 -2.53
CA PHE A 275 -1.44 -21.31 -1.24
C PHE A 275 -0.31 -22.32 -1.40
N TYR A 276 0.80 -22.09 -0.69
CA TYR A 276 1.93 -23.02 -0.59
C TYR A 276 2.28 -23.26 0.88
N ILE A 277 3.12 -24.26 1.18
CA ILE A 277 3.64 -24.46 2.54
C ILE A 277 5.06 -23.92 2.69
N SER A 278 5.36 -23.31 3.83
CA SER A 278 6.64 -22.69 4.18
C SER A 278 7.13 -23.14 5.56
N THR A 279 8.43 -23.10 5.78
CA THR A 279 8.99 -22.98 7.13
C THR A 279 8.48 -21.71 7.82
N PRO A 280 8.30 -21.70 9.15
CA PRO A 280 7.69 -20.59 9.89
C PRO A 280 8.23 -19.21 9.54
N ILE A 281 7.34 -18.24 9.33
CA ILE A 281 7.63 -16.86 8.89
C ILE A 281 8.37 -16.06 9.98
N GLY A 282 8.35 -16.52 11.24
CA GLY A 282 9.03 -15.87 12.36
C GLY A 282 10.55 -15.66 12.17
N LEU A 283 11.09 -14.66 12.90
CA LEU A 283 12.54 -14.45 13.05
C LEU A 283 13.17 -15.54 13.94
N GLY A 284 13.31 -16.74 13.38
CA GLY A 284 13.86 -17.93 14.05
C GLY A 284 15.14 -17.63 14.83
N PHE A 285 15.13 -17.96 16.12
CA PHE A 285 16.24 -17.67 17.02
C PHE A 285 17.21 -18.85 17.17
N ILE A 286 16.82 -20.04 16.70
CA ILE A 286 17.52 -21.32 16.84
C ILE A 286 17.77 -21.91 15.41
N GLU A 287 18.39 -23.08 15.28
CA GLU A 287 18.21 -23.91 14.06
C GLU A 287 16.94 -24.76 14.30
N GLU A 288 15.95 -24.65 13.43
CA GLU A 288 14.61 -25.24 13.60
C GLU A 288 14.35 -26.26 12.48
N ARG A 289 13.96 -27.49 12.85
CA ARG A 289 13.49 -28.55 11.95
C ARG A 289 11.97 -28.52 11.86
N VAL A 290 11.47 -28.58 10.63
CA VAL A 290 10.06 -28.46 10.27
C VAL A 290 9.68 -29.60 9.33
N ARG A 291 8.62 -30.37 9.64
CA ARG A 291 8.41 -31.70 9.05
C ARG A 291 6.95 -32.07 8.81
N ILE A 292 6.70 -32.66 7.64
CA ILE A 292 5.38 -33.16 7.25
C ILE A 292 5.48 -34.57 6.63
N LEU A 293 4.48 -35.41 6.91
CA LEU A 293 4.44 -36.84 6.57
C LEU A 293 3.19 -37.19 5.77
N SER A 294 3.33 -38.14 4.83
CA SER A 294 2.18 -38.72 4.11
C SER A 294 1.46 -39.79 4.94
N LEU A 295 0.24 -40.10 4.53
CA LEU A 295 -0.39 -41.38 4.86
C LEU A 295 0.46 -42.58 4.34
N PRO A 296 0.33 -43.78 4.92
CA PRO A 296 1.01 -44.98 4.41
C PRO A 296 0.62 -45.30 2.96
N LEU A 297 1.65 -45.46 2.12
CA LEU A 297 1.53 -45.88 0.73
C LEU A 297 1.77 -47.38 0.59
N VAL A 298 0.90 -48.04 -0.17
CA VAL A 298 0.99 -49.48 -0.45
C VAL A 298 1.94 -49.71 -1.64
N PRO A 299 2.96 -50.58 -1.54
CA PRO A 299 3.86 -50.87 -2.65
C PRO A 299 3.12 -51.63 -3.77
N SER A 300 3.26 -51.18 -5.03
CA SER A 300 2.64 -51.80 -6.20
C SER A 300 3.54 -51.72 -7.43
N ASP A 301 3.91 -50.50 -7.82
CA ASP A 301 4.77 -50.22 -8.97
C ASP A 301 5.88 -49.23 -8.56
N THR A 302 6.86 -49.02 -9.44
CA THR A 302 7.75 -47.86 -9.35
C THR A 302 6.94 -46.58 -9.62
N TYR A 303 7.13 -45.56 -8.78
CA TYR A 303 6.50 -44.24 -8.93
C TYR A 303 7.55 -43.13 -9.09
N CYS A 304 7.15 -42.01 -9.68
CA CYS A 304 7.90 -40.76 -9.64
C CYS A 304 7.13 -39.75 -8.79
N LEU A 305 7.74 -39.30 -7.71
CA LEU A 305 7.28 -38.16 -6.90
C LEU A 305 7.84 -36.88 -7.53
N SER A 306 6.97 -35.92 -7.81
CA SER A 306 7.27 -34.57 -8.28
C SER A 306 6.81 -33.54 -7.25
N PHE A 307 7.48 -32.40 -7.17
CA PHE A 307 7.11 -31.27 -6.32
C PHE A 307 7.86 -30.02 -6.80
N TRP A 308 7.37 -28.83 -6.46
CA TRP A 308 8.12 -27.59 -6.59
C TRP A 308 8.66 -27.16 -5.24
N TYR A 309 9.82 -26.50 -5.24
CA TYR A 309 10.46 -26.02 -4.02
C TYR A 309 11.14 -24.66 -4.23
N PHE A 310 11.09 -23.83 -3.20
CA PHE A 310 11.71 -22.51 -3.17
C PHE A 310 12.70 -22.43 -2.00
N MET A 311 13.88 -21.85 -2.25
CA MET A 311 15.01 -21.85 -1.31
C MET A 311 15.85 -20.58 -1.52
N TYR A 312 15.45 -19.45 -0.93
CA TYR A 312 16.10 -18.14 -1.09
C TYR A 312 16.34 -17.42 0.25
N GLY A 313 17.32 -16.50 0.26
CA GLY A 313 17.81 -15.80 1.46
C GLY A 313 19.22 -16.21 1.89
N ASP A 314 19.80 -15.45 2.82
CA ASP A 314 21.21 -15.58 3.22
C ASP A 314 21.50 -16.80 4.10
N ASN A 315 20.49 -17.33 4.80
CA ASN A 315 20.64 -18.38 5.82
C ASN A 315 19.95 -19.71 5.44
N VAL A 316 19.47 -19.87 4.21
CA VAL A 316 18.82 -21.12 3.75
C VAL A 316 19.77 -22.30 3.95
N TYR A 317 19.29 -23.34 4.64
CA TYR A 317 20.13 -24.49 4.97
C TYR A 317 19.82 -25.73 4.14
N ARG A 318 18.69 -26.42 4.36
CA ARG A 318 18.44 -27.74 3.75
C ARG A 318 16.96 -28.06 3.57
N LEU A 319 16.61 -28.52 2.37
CA LEU A 319 15.41 -29.31 2.11
C LEU A 319 15.81 -30.78 1.88
N ARG A 320 15.10 -31.70 2.49
CA ARG A 320 15.30 -33.15 2.40
C ARG A 320 13.95 -33.83 2.17
N VAL A 321 13.90 -34.79 1.25
CA VAL A 321 12.80 -35.76 1.17
C VAL A 321 13.35 -37.13 1.54
N SER A 322 12.64 -37.82 2.42
CA SER A 322 12.97 -39.16 2.87
C SER A 322 11.73 -40.05 2.87
N ILE A 323 11.97 -41.35 2.93
CA ILE A 323 10.94 -42.37 3.07
C ILE A 323 11.21 -43.17 4.34
N SER A 324 10.14 -43.56 5.05
CA SER A 324 10.22 -44.36 6.27
C SER A 324 9.31 -45.58 6.17
N ASN A 325 9.87 -46.76 6.38
CA ASN A 325 9.17 -48.05 6.34
C ASN A 325 8.68 -48.42 7.76
N GLU A 326 7.76 -49.38 7.89
CA GLU A 326 7.15 -49.80 9.18
C GLU A 326 8.14 -50.00 10.35
N GLY A 327 9.37 -50.47 10.08
CA GLY A 327 10.44 -50.63 11.08
C GLY A 327 11.09 -49.32 11.56
N GLY A 328 10.48 -48.16 11.33
CA GLY A 328 10.98 -46.83 11.74
C GLY A 328 12.27 -46.40 11.05
N LYS A 329 12.68 -47.07 9.96
CA LYS A 329 13.97 -46.85 9.31
C LYS A 329 13.84 -45.89 8.13
N GLU A 330 14.35 -44.68 8.34
CA GLU A 330 14.41 -43.65 7.30
C GLU A 330 15.49 -43.90 6.25
N LYS A 331 15.18 -43.53 5.00
CA LYS A 331 16.08 -43.53 3.84
C LYS A 331 15.91 -42.19 3.10
N ILE A 332 16.98 -41.42 3.01
CA ILE A 332 16.99 -40.14 2.27
C ILE A 332 16.99 -40.44 0.77
N ILE A 333 16.11 -39.77 0.02
CA ILE A 333 15.94 -39.96 -1.43
C ILE A 333 16.14 -38.66 -2.23
N PHE A 334 15.89 -37.50 -1.64
CA PHE A 334 16.20 -36.19 -2.21
C PHE A 334 16.82 -35.28 -1.15
N LYS A 335 17.76 -34.43 -1.55
CA LYS A 335 18.44 -33.47 -0.66
C LYS A 335 18.98 -32.29 -1.48
N LYS A 336 18.64 -31.06 -1.08
CA LYS A 336 19.19 -29.80 -1.59
C LYS A 336 19.70 -28.96 -0.41
N GLU A 337 20.79 -28.22 -0.59
CA GLU A 337 21.41 -27.40 0.46
C GLU A 337 21.86 -26.03 -0.09
N GLY A 338 21.65 -24.98 0.70
CA GLY A 338 21.95 -23.60 0.31
C GLY A 338 20.84 -22.91 -0.51
N ASN A 339 21.17 -21.74 -1.03
CA ASN A 339 20.26 -20.86 -1.77
C ASN A 339 20.26 -21.21 -3.28
N TYR A 340 19.07 -21.37 -3.87
CA TYR A 340 18.82 -21.72 -5.28
C TYR A 340 18.22 -20.56 -6.11
N GLY A 341 18.16 -19.36 -5.56
CA GLY A 341 17.61 -18.16 -6.20
C GLY A 341 16.11 -17.97 -5.96
N SER A 342 15.63 -16.77 -6.30
CA SER A 342 14.26 -16.31 -6.05
C SER A 342 13.23 -16.81 -7.09
N ASN A 343 13.27 -18.10 -7.42
CA ASN A 343 12.31 -18.74 -8.33
C ASN A 343 11.92 -20.11 -7.77
N TRP A 344 10.73 -20.59 -8.14
CA TRP A 344 10.33 -21.99 -7.92
C TRP A 344 11.22 -22.95 -8.72
N ASN A 345 11.66 -24.03 -8.08
CA ASN A 345 12.54 -25.05 -8.65
C ASN A 345 11.80 -26.39 -8.69
N TYR A 346 11.93 -27.14 -9.79
CA TYR A 346 11.29 -28.45 -9.91
C TYR A 346 12.14 -29.56 -9.26
N GLY A 347 11.54 -30.32 -8.35
CA GLY A 347 12.09 -31.52 -7.74
C GLY A 347 11.40 -32.77 -8.27
N GLN A 348 12.17 -33.82 -8.57
CA GLN A 348 11.61 -35.14 -8.87
C GLN A 348 12.48 -36.27 -8.30
N VAL A 349 11.85 -37.35 -7.82
CA VAL A 349 12.53 -38.50 -7.24
C VAL A 349 11.75 -39.81 -7.46
N THR A 350 12.46 -40.88 -7.82
CA THR A 350 11.84 -42.19 -8.11
C THR A 350 11.72 -43.02 -6.83
N LEU A 351 10.49 -43.43 -6.51
CA LEU A 351 10.14 -44.28 -5.38
C LEU A 351 10.06 -45.74 -5.82
N ASN A 352 10.73 -46.65 -5.11
CA ASN A 352 10.79 -48.07 -5.46
C ASN A 352 11.04 -48.94 -4.21
N GLU A 353 10.05 -49.00 -3.32
CA GLU A 353 10.08 -49.81 -2.10
C GLU A 353 9.21 -51.06 -2.20
N THR A 354 9.49 -52.05 -1.35
CA THR A 354 8.87 -53.39 -1.36
C THR A 354 8.04 -53.68 -0.10
N SER A 355 7.81 -52.67 0.73
CA SER A 355 7.00 -52.70 1.96
C SER A 355 6.28 -51.37 2.09
N ASP A 356 5.20 -51.32 2.86
CA ASP A 356 4.48 -50.09 3.16
C ASP A 356 5.43 -49.03 3.75
N PHE A 357 5.25 -47.79 3.29
CA PHE A 357 6.14 -46.68 3.57
C PHE A 357 5.41 -45.34 3.56
N LYS A 358 5.94 -44.36 4.29
CA LYS A 358 5.52 -42.95 4.25
C LYS A 358 6.56 -42.12 3.50
N VAL A 359 6.11 -41.10 2.78
CA VAL A 359 6.95 -40.00 2.26
C VAL A 359 7.00 -38.90 3.30
N ILE A 360 8.17 -38.27 3.46
CA ILE A 360 8.45 -37.29 4.51
C ILE A 360 9.27 -36.14 3.92
N PHE A 361 8.78 -34.92 4.07
CA PHE A 361 9.53 -33.70 3.77
C PHE A 361 10.08 -33.13 5.08
N ASP A 362 11.41 -33.03 5.17
CA ASP A 362 12.14 -32.38 6.27
C ASP A 362 12.75 -31.07 5.74
N ALA A 363 12.32 -29.92 6.26
CA ALA A 363 13.03 -28.65 6.12
C ALA A 363 13.87 -28.35 7.37
N PHE A 364 14.99 -27.66 7.18
CA PHE A 364 15.84 -27.17 8.25
C PHE A 364 16.10 -25.68 8.00
N LYS A 365 15.57 -24.82 8.88
CA LYS A 365 15.79 -23.37 8.89
C LYS A 365 16.96 -23.04 9.83
N ARG A 366 17.72 -22.00 9.50
CA ARG A 366 18.77 -21.44 10.36
C ARG A 366 18.37 -20.07 10.85
N ARG A 367 18.90 -19.71 12.02
CA ARG A 367 18.80 -18.39 12.63
C ARG A 367 19.13 -17.25 11.64
N GLY A 368 18.08 -16.62 11.13
CA GLY A 368 18.15 -15.51 10.18
C GLY A 368 16.93 -15.47 9.25
N PRO A 369 16.78 -14.42 8.41
CA PRO A 369 15.77 -14.39 7.37
C PRO A 369 16.17 -15.33 6.22
N SER A 370 15.36 -16.37 6.02
CA SER A 370 15.48 -17.34 4.93
C SER A 370 14.35 -18.36 5.07
N ASP A 371 13.57 -18.56 4.01
CA ASP A 371 12.45 -19.50 4.03
C ASP A 371 12.68 -20.64 3.04
N ILE A 372 12.13 -21.81 3.38
CA ILE A 372 12.06 -22.97 2.50
C ILE A 372 10.58 -23.25 2.30
N ALA A 373 10.12 -23.20 1.06
CA ALA A 373 8.74 -23.47 0.69
C ALA A 373 8.63 -24.64 -0.29
N VAL A 374 7.49 -25.32 -0.28
CA VAL A 374 7.15 -26.48 -1.11
C VAL A 374 5.72 -26.32 -1.63
N ASP A 375 5.49 -26.72 -2.87
CA ASP A 375 4.18 -26.67 -3.54
C ASP A 375 4.06 -27.79 -4.61
N ASP A 376 2.85 -27.97 -5.17
CA ASP A 376 2.54 -28.82 -6.32
C ASP A 376 3.08 -30.27 -6.16
N ILE A 377 2.91 -30.84 -4.96
CA ILE A 377 3.35 -32.22 -4.68
C ILE A 377 2.45 -33.17 -5.47
N GLY A 378 3.04 -34.08 -6.24
CA GLY A 378 2.32 -35.01 -7.10
C GLY A 378 3.01 -36.36 -7.25
N LEU A 379 2.21 -37.41 -7.46
CA LEU A 379 2.69 -38.76 -7.74
C LEU A 379 2.32 -39.18 -9.16
N THR A 380 3.26 -39.79 -9.89
CA THR A 380 3.04 -40.34 -11.23
C THR A 380 3.56 -41.77 -11.34
N LYS A 381 3.00 -42.57 -12.26
CA LYS A 381 3.39 -43.99 -12.45
C LYS A 381 4.62 -44.11 -13.34
N GLY A 382 5.60 -44.91 -12.92
CA GLY A 382 6.83 -45.18 -13.65
C GLY A 382 8.08 -44.59 -12.98
N LYS A 383 9.20 -44.58 -13.71
CA LYS A 383 10.43 -43.89 -13.28
C LYS A 383 10.36 -42.43 -13.69
N CYS A 384 11.03 -41.56 -12.94
CA CYS A 384 11.22 -40.17 -13.38
C CYS A 384 12.09 -40.15 -14.65
N ASN A 385 11.64 -39.44 -15.68
CA ASN A 385 12.41 -39.27 -16.91
C ASN A 385 13.57 -38.28 -16.67
N GLN A 386 14.79 -38.66 -17.06
CA GLN A 386 15.99 -37.83 -16.87
C GLN A 386 16.28 -36.91 -18.06
N ASP A 387 15.77 -37.22 -19.25
CA ASP A 387 16.27 -36.65 -20.51
C ASP A 387 15.70 -35.27 -20.90
N ASN A 388 14.76 -34.70 -20.13
CA ASN A 388 13.93 -33.57 -20.58
C ASN A 388 14.04 -32.26 -19.76
N TYR A 389 14.88 -32.17 -18.73
CA TYR A 389 15.05 -30.93 -17.95
C TYR A 389 16.51 -30.57 -17.68
N VAL A 390 16.81 -29.27 -17.83
CA VAL A 390 18.10 -28.64 -17.55
C VAL A 390 17.88 -27.56 -16.50
N GLU A 391 18.64 -27.58 -15.41
CA GLU A 391 18.74 -26.45 -14.49
C GLU A 391 19.46 -25.27 -15.20
N PRO A 392 18.87 -24.05 -15.30
CA PRO A 392 17.48 -23.64 -15.06
C PRO A 392 16.68 -23.40 -16.35
N THR A 393 15.35 -23.42 -16.26
CA THR A 393 14.46 -23.11 -17.38
C THR A 393 14.54 -21.62 -17.77
N VAL A 394 14.84 -21.33 -19.04
CA VAL A 394 14.83 -19.96 -19.57
C VAL A 394 13.39 -19.46 -19.72
N ARG A 395 13.14 -18.23 -19.24
CA ARG A 395 11.89 -17.48 -19.36
C ARG A 395 11.18 -17.62 -20.73
N PRO A 396 9.85 -17.84 -20.75
CA PRO A 396 8.97 -17.16 -21.71
C PRO A 396 9.22 -15.64 -21.59
N THR A 397 9.58 -14.99 -22.69
CA THR A 397 10.14 -13.63 -22.61
C THR A 397 9.05 -12.57 -22.47
N THR A 398 9.17 -11.75 -21.42
CA THR A 398 8.46 -10.48 -21.15
C THR A 398 6.94 -10.46 -21.23
N ALA A 399 6.31 -10.39 -20.06
CA ALA A 399 5.66 -9.13 -19.68
C ALA A 399 6.52 -8.45 -18.59
N THR A 400 6.67 -7.14 -18.65
CA THR A 400 7.41 -6.35 -17.64
C THR A 400 6.44 -5.38 -16.98
N THR A 401 5.97 -5.71 -15.79
CA THR A 401 5.19 -4.80 -14.93
C THR A 401 5.70 -4.96 -13.48
N PRO A 402 6.09 -3.88 -12.78
CA PRO A 402 6.56 -3.96 -11.41
C PRO A 402 5.49 -4.37 -10.40
N LEU A 403 5.94 -4.89 -9.26
CA LEU A 403 5.13 -5.29 -8.10
C LEU A 403 4.37 -4.12 -7.47
N VAL A 404 3.08 -4.31 -7.24
CA VAL A 404 2.28 -3.69 -6.15
C VAL A 404 1.18 -4.73 -5.77
N PRO A 405 0.87 -4.99 -4.48
CA PRO A 405 0.09 -6.17 -4.05
C PRO A 405 -1.41 -5.90 -3.80
N THR A 406 -2.05 -6.83 -3.06
CA THR A 406 -3.41 -6.83 -2.46
C THR A 406 -4.60 -7.16 -3.37
N ASP A 407 -5.64 -7.76 -2.78
CA ASP A 407 -6.94 -8.01 -3.43
C ASP A 407 -7.72 -6.70 -3.49
N CYS A 408 -7.90 -6.23 -4.72
CA CYS A 408 -8.36 -4.88 -5.03
C CYS A 408 -9.79 -4.85 -5.56
N GLY A 409 -10.68 -5.71 -5.06
CA GLY A 409 -12.11 -5.69 -5.41
C GLY A 409 -12.39 -5.86 -6.90
N GLY A 410 -11.48 -6.53 -7.61
CA GLY A 410 -11.47 -6.71 -9.05
C GLY A 410 -10.08 -7.09 -9.59
N PRO A 411 -9.98 -7.65 -10.81
CA PRO A 411 -8.71 -8.07 -11.39
C PRO A 411 -7.79 -6.88 -11.74
N VAL A 412 -6.48 -7.10 -11.62
CA VAL A 412 -5.43 -6.10 -11.92
C VAL A 412 -5.38 -5.72 -13.40
N GLU A 413 -5.79 -6.61 -14.31
CA GLU A 413 -6.08 -6.24 -15.70
C GLU A 413 -7.57 -6.33 -15.99
N LEU A 414 -8.13 -5.22 -16.47
CA LEU A 414 -9.50 -5.12 -16.95
C LEU A 414 -9.48 -4.82 -18.46
N TRP A 415 -10.31 -5.54 -19.20
CA TRP A 415 -10.42 -5.45 -20.64
C TRP A 415 -11.85 -5.06 -21.07
N GLU A 416 -11.97 -4.54 -22.28
CA GLU A 416 -13.23 -4.11 -22.88
C GLU A 416 -14.14 -5.27 -23.36
N PRO A 417 -15.46 -5.05 -23.56
CA PRO A 417 -16.20 -3.81 -23.33
C PRO A 417 -16.93 -3.75 -21.98
N ASN A 418 -16.96 -2.56 -21.39
CA ASN A 418 -17.81 -2.19 -20.25
C ASN A 418 -17.59 -3.02 -18.96
N SER A 419 -16.34 -3.20 -18.55
CA SER A 419 -16.01 -3.84 -17.28
C SER A 419 -16.19 -2.88 -16.08
N THR A 420 -16.80 -3.39 -15.01
CA THR A 420 -17.00 -2.71 -13.72
C THR A 420 -16.01 -3.23 -12.68
N PHE A 421 -15.48 -2.36 -11.82
CA PHE A 421 -14.59 -2.72 -10.72
C PHE A 421 -14.82 -1.80 -9.52
N SER A 422 -14.40 -2.24 -8.34
CA SER A 422 -14.58 -1.51 -7.09
C SER A 422 -13.33 -1.55 -6.23
N SER A 423 -13.24 -0.68 -5.24
CA SER A 423 -12.28 -0.87 -4.14
C SER A 423 -12.53 -2.19 -3.41
N ALA A 424 -11.50 -2.73 -2.74
CA ALA A 424 -11.65 -3.83 -1.80
C ALA A 424 -12.81 -3.60 -0.81
N ASN A 425 -13.48 -4.69 -0.42
CA ASN A 425 -14.63 -4.75 0.50
C ASN A 425 -15.92 -3.99 0.11
N PHE A 426 -15.96 -3.24 -1.00
CA PHE A 426 -17.15 -2.46 -1.39
C PHE A 426 -18.42 -3.34 -1.42
N PRO A 427 -19.55 -2.92 -0.81
CA PRO A 427 -19.89 -1.59 -0.29
C PRO A 427 -19.57 -1.35 1.20
N ASN A 428 -18.84 -2.26 1.85
CA ASN A 428 -18.24 -2.05 3.17
C ASN A 428 -16.95 -1.24 3.04
N ASN A 429 -16.33 -0.89 4.16
CA ASN A 429 -15.11 -0.08 4.15
C ASN A 429 -13.91 -0.84 3.59
N TYR A 430 -13.12 -0.16 2.76
CA TYR A 430 -11.82 -0.65 2.28
C TYR A 430 -10.81 -0.76 3.45
N PRO A 431 -9.73 -1.54 3.30
CA PRO A 431 -8.72 -1.70 4.35
C PRO A 431 -7.68 -0.56 4.39
N ASN A 432 -7.11 -0.33 5.57
CA ASN A 432 -5.98 0.57 5.82
C ASN A 432 -4.72 0.04 5.10
N LEU A 433 -3.77 0.94 4.79
CA LEU A 433 -2.49 0.66 4.13
C LEU A 433 -2.58 -0.08 2.77
N ALA A 434 -3.76 -0.08 2.16
CA ALA A 434 -3.99 -0.64 0.84
C ALA A 434 -3.25 0.19 -0.23
N SER A 435 -2.66 -0.51 -1.20
CA SER A 435 -1.99 0.10 -2.34
C SER A 435 -2.41 -0.66 -3.59
N CYS A 436 -3.59 -0.35 -4.12
CA CYS A 436 -4.22 -1.09 -5.20
C CYS A 436 -3.93 -0.49 -6.58
N VAL A 437 -3.86 -1.34 -7.62
CA VAL A 437 -3.61 -0.94 -9.01
C VAL A 437 -4.52 -1.72 -9.97
N TRP A 438 -5.16 -1.00 -10.88
CA TRP A 438 -5.94 -1.58 -11.98
C TRP A 438 -5.47 -0.99 -13.32
N TYR A 439 -5.19 -1.86 -14.30
CA TYR A 439 -4.87 -1.50 -15.68
C TYR A 439 -6.11 -1.72 -16.55
N LEU A 440 -6.68 -0.63 -17.06
CA LEU A 440 -7.79 -0.64 -18.00
C LEU A 440 -7.20 -0.69 -19.41
N ASN A 441 -7.63 -1.65 -20.24
CA ASN A 441 -7.09 -1.87 -21.58
C ASN A 441 -8.21 -1.83 -22.63
N ALA A 442 -7.95 -1.11 -23.73
CA ALA A 442 -8.83 -1.02 -24.89
C ALA A 442 -8.14 -1.56 -26.16
N GLU A 443 -8.93 -1.96 -27.17
CA GLU A 443 -8.39 -2.30 -28.49
C GLU A 443 -7.60 -1.14 -29.10
N ASN A 444 -6.56 -1.45 -29.88
CA ASN A 444 -5.66 -0.45 -30.45
C ASN A 444 -6.44 0.56 -31.33
N GLY A 445 -6.31 1.85 -31.01
CA GLY A 445 -7.07 2.94 -31.65
C GLY A 445 -8.38 3.33 -30.96
N LYS A 446 -8.79 2.66 -29.87
CA LYS A 446 -9.87 3.11 -28.98
C LYS A 446 -9.32 3.88 -27.78
N ASN A 447 -10.10 4.84 -27.28
CA ASN A 447 -9.84 5.56 -26.04
C ASN A 447 -10.66 4.96 -24.89
N ILE A 448 -10.27 5.28 -23.65
CA ILE A 448 -10.95 4.83 -22.42
C ILE A 448 -11.61 6.02 -21.71
N GLN A 449 -12.89 5.89 -21.38
CA GLN A 449 -13.63 6.79 -20.48
C GLN A 449 -13.93 6.05 -19.18
N LEU A 450 -13.49 6.60 -18.04
CA LEU A 450 -13.69 6.07 -16.69
C LEU A 450 -14.70 6.94 -15.93
N HIS A 451 -15.73 6.30 -15.37
CA HIS A 451 -16.79 6.92 -14.57
C HIS A 451 -16.84 6.28 -13.17
N PHE A 452 -17.10 7.09 -12.14
CA PHE A 452 -17.30 6.64 -10.76
C PHE A 452 -18.77 6.80 -10.36
N GLN A 453 -19.47 5.67 -10.18
CA GLN A 453 -20.88 5.64 -9.78
C GLN A 453 -21.07 5.97 -8.30
N VAL A 454 -20.11 5.53 -7.48
CA VAL A 454 -20.03 5.79 -6.04
C VAL A 454 -18.57 6.06 -5.70
N PHE A 455 -18.31 7.09 -4.88
CA PHE A 455 -16.97 7.43 -4.40
C PHE A 455 -17.04 8.06 -3.00
N ASP A 456 -16.36 7.44 -2.04
CA ASP A 456 -16.46 7.70 -0.60
C ASP A 456 -15.14 7.29 0.09
N LEU A 457 -14.09 8.09 -0.08
CA LEU A 457 -12.78 7.94 0.58
C LEU A 457 -12.61 8.95 1.72
N GLU A 458 -11.64 8.73 2.61
CA GLU A 458 -11.15 9.79 3.48
C GLU A 458 -10.65 11.00 2.64
N ASN A 459 -10.83 12.18 3.22
CA ASN A 459 -10.36 13.46 2.70
C ASN A 459 -8.84 13.63 2.89
N ILE A 460 -8.10 13.75 1.79
CA ILE A 460 -6.66 14.09 1.65
C ILE A 460 -5.68 12.92 1.86
N TYR A 461 -5.90 12.09 2.88
CA TYR A 461 -4.98 11.00 3.23
C TYR A 461 -5.08 9.87 2.21
N ASP A 462 -6.30 9.36 2.02
CA ASP A 462 -6.64 8.36 1.01
C ASP A 462 -6.87 8.98 -0.37
N VAL A 463 -6.31 8.36 -1.41
CA VAL A 463 -6.31 8.89 -2.78
C VAL A 463 -6.48 7.81 -3.85
N VAL A 464 -7.23 8.14 -4.90
CA VAL A 464 -7.24 7.42 -6.18
C VAL A 464 -6.55 8.28 -7.24
N GLU A 465 -5.36 7.86 -7.63
CA GLU A 465 -4.54 8.46 -8.68
C GLU A 465 -4.83 7.79 -10.03
N ILE A 466 -5.03 8.57 -11.10
CA ILE A 466 -5.41 8.06 -12.43
C ILE A 466 -4.42 8.60 -13.47
N ARG A 467 -3.89 7.70 -14.31
CA ARG A 467 -2.84 8.01 -15.28
C ARG A 467 -3.14 7.46 -16.69
N ASP A 468 -2.65 8.17 -17.70
CA ASP A 468 -2.80 7.85 -19.12
C ASP A 468 -1.63 7.00 -19.65
N GLY A 469 -1.91 5.74 -19.97
CA GLY A 469 -0.93 4.70 -20.26
C GLY A 469 -0.85 3.63 -19.17
N ARG A 470 0.08 2.68 -19.34
CA ARG A 470 0.33 1.54 -18.44
C ARG A 470 1.58 1.76 -17.58
N GLY A 471 1.46 1.59 -16.27
CA GLY A 471 2.57 1.61 -15.31
C GLY A 471 2.75 2.94 -14.59
N PRO A 472 3.68 3.06 -13.62
CA PRO A 472 3.79 4.23 -12.74
C PRO A 472 4.25 5.51 -13.44
N ASP A 473 5.05 5.39 -14.49
CA ASP A 473 5.66 6.52 -15.22
C ASP A 473 4.71 7.18 -16.24
N SER A 474 3.44 6.73 -16.28
CA SER A 474 2.38 7.23 -17.16
C SER A 474 1.86 8.61 -16.72
N LEU A 475 1.26 9.37 -17.64
CA LEU A 475 0.90 10.78 -17.40
C LEU A 475 -0.25 10.93 -16.40
N LEU A 476 -0.06 11.70 -15.34
CA LEU A 476 -1.09 11.99 -14.34
C LEU A 476 -2.26 12.78 -14.95
N LEU A 477 -3.45 12.17 -14.94
CA LEU A 477 -4.72 12.78 -15.37
C LEU A 477 -5.48 13.40 -14.19
N ALA A 478 -5.60 12.67 -13.08
CA ALA A 478 -6.41 13.07 -11.94
C ALA A 478 -5.94 12.43 -10.63
N VAL A 479 -6.33 13.05 -9.50
CA VAL A 479 -6.20 12.51 -8.14
C VAL A 479 -7.50 12.78 -7.39
N TYR A 480 -8.19 11.74 -6.93
CA TYR A 480 -9.50 11.82 -6.29
C TYR A 480 -9.47 11.37 -4.83
N THR A 481 -10.29 12.00 -3.99
CA THR A 481 -10.32 11.86 -2.53
C THR A 481 -11.60 12.53 -2.00
N GLU A 482 -11.93 12.35 -0.71
CA GLU A 482 -13.19 12.79 -0.10
C GLU A 482 -14.42 12.10 -0.75
N ARG A 483 -15.62 12.31 -0.20
CA ARG A 483 -16.89 11.81 -0.75
C ARG A 483 -17.51 12.82 -1.72
N GLY A 484 -17.96 12.35 -2.88
CA GLY A 484 -18.76 13.17 -3.80
C GLY A 484 -18.94 12.58 -5.20
N PRO A 485 -19.80 13.19 -6.04
CA PRO A 485 -19.78 12.93 -7.47
C PRO A 485 -18.49 13.47 -8.08
N LEU A 486 -17.88 12.70 -8.99
CA LEU A 486 -16.63 13.05 -9.67
C LEU A 486 -16.89 13.25 -11.18
N PRO A 487 -16.10 14.09 -11.87
CA PRO A 487 -16.15 14.18 -13.31
C PRO A 487 -15.51 12.94 -13.97
N ASP A 488 -15.98 12.60 -15.17
CA ASP A 488 -15.44 11.49 -15.95
C ASP A 488 -14.00 11.76 -16.42
N VAL A 489 -13.15 10.73 -16.34
CA VAL A 489 -11.74 10.80 -16.78
C VAL A 489 -11.60 10.10 -18.14
N PHE A 490 -10.83 10.71 -19.03
CA PHE A 490 -10.62 10.22 -20.39
C PHE A 490 -9.13 10.07 -20.66
N SER A 491 -8.73 8.92 -21.19
CA SER A 491 -7.38 8.63 -21.65
C SER A 491 -7.24 9.00 -23.13
N ALA A 492 -6.11 9.61 -23.51
CA ALA A 492 -5.72 9.86 -24.90
C ALA A 492 -5.10 8.62 -25.56
N THR A 493 -4.62 7.64 -24.77
CA THR A 493 -4.11 6.35 -25.24
C THR A 493 -5.19 5.25 -25.17
N ASN A 494 -4.81 4.00 -25.47
CA ASN A 494 -5.67 2.82 -25.33
C ASN A 494 -5.46 2.07 -24.00
N GLN A 495 -4.75 2.68 -23.03
CA GLN A 495 -4.50 2.10 -21.71
C GLN A 495 -4.63 3.17 -20.62
N MET A 496 -5.21 2.84 -19.47
CA MET A 496 -5.32 3.75 -18.33
C MET A 496 -4.95 2.99 -17.05
N THR A 497 -4.12 3.59 -16.20
CA THR A 497 -3.75 3.03 -14.89
C THR A 497 -4.52 3.77 -13.79
N VAL A 498 -5.24 3.04 -12.95
CA VAL A 498 -5.91 3.55 -11.74
C VAL A 498 -5.19 3.00 -10.52
N ILE A 499 -4.94 3.84 -9.51
CA ILE A 499 -4.14 3.50 -8.34
C ILE A 499 -4.80 4.04 -7.06
N LEU A 500 -5.31 3.17 -6.20
CA LEU A 500 -5.80 3.54 -4.86
C LEU A 500 -4.65 3.43 -3.85
N ARG A 501 -4.50 4.40 -2.95
CA ARG A 501 -3.55 4.37 -1.84
C ARG A 501 -4.23 4.86 -0.56
N THR A 502 -4.09 4.11 0.53
CA THR A 502 -4.70 4.46 1.82
C THR A 502 -3.68 4.55 2.95
N ASP A 503 -4.04 5.23 4.04
CA ASP A 503 -3.17 5.47 5.21
C ASP A 503 -3.38 4.43 6.34
N GLU A 504 -2.77 4.61 7.51
CA GLU A 504 -2.86 3.67 8.63
C GLU A 504 -4.21 3.69 9.37
N SER A 505 -5.16 4.54 8.97
CA SER A 505 -6.39 4.83 9.73
C SER A 505 -7.63 5.10 8.84
N SER A 506 -8.77 5.40 9.51
CA SER A 506 -9.89 6.21 8.99
C SER A 506 -10.44 5.88 7.59
N THR A 507 -11.24 4.82 7.47
CA THR A 507 -11.75 4.35 6.16
C THR A 507 -13.17 4.81 5.82
N GLY A 508 -13.40 5.11 4.54
CA GLY A 508 -14.73 5.30 3.93
C GLY A 508 -15.25 4.02 3.24
N LYS A 509 -16.38 4.11 2.53
CA LYS A 509 -16.98 2.98 1.80
C LYS A 509 -16.26 2.62 0.50
N GLY A 510 -15.30 3.42 0.07
CA GLY A 510 -14.56 3.19 -1.16
C GLY A 510 -15.31 3.63 -2.39
N PHE A 511 -15.17 2.89 -3.49
CA PHE A 511 -15.76 3.28 -4.76
C PHE A 511 -16.25 2.11 -5.61
N LEU A 512 -17.19 2.42 -6.51
CA LEU A 512 -17.61 1.58 -7.62
C LEU A 512 -17.44 2.37 -8.91
N ALA A 513 -16.65 1.80 -9.84
CA ALA A 513 -16.29 2.42 -11.09
C ALA A 513 -16.66 1.52 -12.28
N ASN A 514 -16.90 2.15 -13.42
CA ASN A 514 -17.04 1.49 -14.71
C ASN A 514 -16.27 2.27 -15.75
N PHE A 515 -15.60 1.58 -16.67
CA PHE A 515 -15.04 2.21 -17.85
C PHE A 515 -15.76 1.73 -19.11
N THR A 516 -15.78 2.59 -20.12
CA THR A 516 -16.28 2.30 -21.46
C THR A 516 -15.17 2.61 -22.46
N THR A 517 -15.19 1.94 -23.61
CA THR A 517 -14.16 2.11 -24.65
C THR A 517 -14.81 2.33 -26.02
N GLY A 518 -14.10 3.03 -26.88
CA GLY A 518 -14.58 3.30 -28.23
C GLY A 518 -13.61 4.12 -29.06
N TYR A 519 -13.70 3.96 -30.37
CA TYR A 519 -13.03 4.83 -31.33
C TYR A 519 -13.60 6.24 -31.16
N HIS A 520 -12.72 7.25 -31.06
CA HIS A 520 -13.11 8.65 -31.03
C HIS A 520 -14.03 9.06 -29.85
N LEU A 521 -14.01 8.35 -28.70
CA LEU A 521 -14.59 8.88 -27.44
C LEU A 521 -13.98 10.24 -27.03
N ARG A 522 -12.77 10.55 -27.53
CA ARG A 522 -12.23 11.90 -27.62
C ARG A 522 -11.65 12.20 -29.01
N ALA A 523 -12.46 12.07 -30.05
CA ALA A 523 -12.31 12.94 -31.20
C ALA A 523 -13.68 13.46 -31.63
N CYS A 524 -13.79 14.78 -31.70
CA CYS A 524 -14.84 15.42 -32.46
C CYS A 524 -14.68 15.03 -33.95
N THR A 525 -15.70 15.29 -34.78
CA THR A 525 -15.59 15.01 -36.21
C THR A 525 -14.49 15.86 -36.87
N VAL A 526 -14.11 15.53 -38.11
CA VAL A 526 -13.02 16.21 -38.84
C VAL A 526 -13.28 17.72 -39.04
N ASP A 527 -14.53 18.16 -38.87
CA ASP A 527 -14.96 19.56 -38.94
C ASP A 527 -15.12 20.24 -37.55
N GLU A 528 -14.56 19.66 -36.48
CA GLU A 528 -14.74 20.09 -35.08
C GLU A 528 -13.44 20.10 -34.24
N HIS A 529 -13.36 21.03 -33.29
CA HIS A 529 -12.28 21.18 -32.31
C HIS A 529 -12.73 20.72 -30.91
N GLN A 530 -11.80 20.21 -30.10
CA GLN A 530 -12.06 19.75 -28.73
C GLN A 530 -11.50 20.72 -27.68
N CYS A 531 -12.39 21.25 -26.83
CA CYS A 531 -12.06 22.01 -25.63
C CYS A 531 -11.21 21.20 -24.64
N GLY A 532 -10.44 21.85 -23.76
CA GLY A 532 -9.71 21.18 -22.68
C GLY A 532 -10.64 20.43 -21.71
N THR A 533 -11.85 20.95 -21.50
CA THR A 533 -12.97 20.25 -20.81
C THR A 533 -13.44 18.96 -21.50
N GLY A 534 -13.06 18.71 -22.76
CA GLY A 534 -13.45 17.54 -23.56
C GLY A 534 -14.68 17.75 -24.46
N LYS A 535 -15.39 18.87 -24.29
CA LYS A 535 -16.53 19.31 -25.11
C LYS A 535 -16.07 19.58 -26.57
N CYS A 536 -16.94 19.29 -27.54
CA CYS A 536 -16.70 19.57 -28.96
C CYS A 536 -17.36 20.88 -29.40
N ILE A 537 -16.68 21.64 -30.26
CA ILE A 537 -17.19 22.82 -30.97
C ILE A 537 -16.83 22.74 -32.46
N PRO A 538 -17.55 23.37 -33.39
CA PRO A 538 -17.16 23.40 -34.81
C PRO A 538 -15.81 24.11 -35.04
N LEU A 539 -15.04 23.69 -36.05
CA LEU A 539 -13.73 24.28 -36.40
C LEU A 539 -13.80 25.75 -36.87
N HIS A 540 -15.00 26.28 -37.14
CA HIS A 540 -15.21 27.70 -37.46
C HIS A 540 -15.42 28.60 -36.23
N ASN A 541 -15.60 27.99 -35.05
CA ASN A 541 -15.64 28.67 -33.75
C ASN A 541 -14.26 28.67 -33.05
N LEU A 542 -13.27 27.97 -33.60
CA LEU A 542 -11.90 27.98 -33.11
C LEU A 542 -11.22 29.30 -33.48
N CYS A 543 -10.81 30.09 -32.48
CA CYS A 543 -10.17 31.40 -32.66
C CYS A 543 -11.07 32.48 -33.29
N ASP A 544 -12.31 32.60 -32.82
CA ASP A 544 -13.28 33.65 -33.22
C ASP A 544 -13.42 34.80 -32.19
N ASN A 545 -12.68 34.72 -31.08
CA ASN A 545 -12.67 35.63 -29.93
C ASN A 545 -13.99 35.62 -29.12
N VAL A 546 -14.70 34.50 -29.08
CA VAL A 546 -15.84 34.22 -28.20
C VAL A 546 -15.68 32.84 -27.56
N PRO A 547 -15.56 32.70 -26.22
CA PRO A 547 -15.44 31.38 -25.60
C PRO A 547 -16.77 30.62 -25.67
N GLN A 548 -16.82 29.51 -26.43
CA GLN A 548 -17.91 28.53 -26.41
C GLN A 548 -17.51 27.25 -25.64
N CYS A 549 -16.20 27.03 -25.45
CA CYS A 549 -15.60 26.20 -24.41
C CYS A 549 -15.73 26.89 -23.05
N GLU A 550 -16.19 26.17 -22.02
CA GLU A 550 -16.35 26.73 -20.66
C GLU A 550 -15.00 27.03 -19.98
N ASP A 551 -13.92 26.45 -20.51
CA ASP A 551 -12.54 26.65 -20.10
C ASP A 551 -11.72 27.57 -21.03
N GLY A 552 -12.34 28.18 -22.05
CA GLY A 552 -11.69 29.12 -22.98
C GLY A 552 -10.58 28.52 -23.87
N SER A 553 -10.49 27.19 -23.98
CA SER A 553 -9.45 26.49 -24.75
C SER A 553 -9.53 26.71 -26.27
N ASP A 554 -10.67 27.17 -26.76
CA ASP A 554 -10.94 27.59 -28.14
C ASP A 554 -10.24 28.91 -28.54
N GLU A 555 -10.04 29.80 -27.58
CA GLU A 555 -9.30 31.06 -27.78
C GLU A 555 -7.83 30.97 -27.32
N ALA A 556 -7.43 29.83 -26.77
CA ALA A 556 -6.05 29.59 -26.34
C ALA A 556 -5.13 29.29 -27.55
N LYS A 557 -3.98 29.97 -27.60
CA LYS A 557 -2.87 29.70 -28.56
C LYS A 557 -3.27 29.82 -30.04
N CYS A 558 -4.16 30.76 -30.33
CA CYS A 558 -4.55 31.12 -31.70
C CYS A 558 -3.41 31.74 -32.53
N MET A 559 -2.33 32.21 -31.89
CA MET A 559 -1.16 32.78 -32.53
C MET A 559 0.15 32.25 -31.94
N ARG A 560 1.25 32.38 -32.69
CA ARG A 560 2.61 32.07 -32.24
C ARG A 560 3.67 32.89 -32.97
N LEU A 561 4.87 32.95 -32.41
CA LEU A 561 6.07 33.53 -33.04
C LEU A 561 7.00 32.41 -33.55
N LEU A 562 7.67 32.64 -34.68
CA LEU A 562 8.51 31.64 -35.36
C LEU A 562 9.85 32.27 -35.80
N ASN A 563 10.97 31.59 -35.56
CA ASN A 563 12.34 32.08 -35.81
C ASN A 563 12.72 33.39 -35.09
N GLY A 564 12.50 33.45 -33.77
CA GLY A 564 13.09 34.46 -32.88
C GLY A 564 14.19 33.88 -31.99
N SER A 565 15.06 34.73 -31.40
CA SER A 565 16.12 34.29 -30.48
C SER A 565 15.64 34.10 -29.04
N GLN A 566 14.60 34.84 -28.65
CA GLN A 566 13.89 34.74 -27.38
C GLN A 566 12.41 34.42 -27.67
N SER A 567 11.68 33.85 -26.70
CA SER A 567 10.23 33.56 -26.85
C SER A 567 9.34 34.82 -26.84
N THR A 568 9.93 35.98 -27.10
CA THR A 568 9.34 37.33 -27.10
C THR A 568 9.36 37.95 -28.50
N GLU A 569 10.07 37.35 -29.46
CA GLU A 569 10.25 37.87 -30.82
C GLU A 569 10.07 36.78 -31.89
N GLY A 570 9.80 37.20 -33.13
CA GLY A 570 9.78 36.33 -34.30
C GLY A 570 8.71 36.69 -35.33
N LEU A 571 8.58 35.85 -36.36
CA LEU A 571 7.56 35.96 -37.39
C LEU A 571 6.19 35.53 -36.85
N VAL A 572 5.16 36.36 -37.02
CA VAL A 572 3.81 36.07 -36.53
C VAL A 572 3.11 35.03 -37.42
N GLN A 573 2.61 33.97 -36.79
CA GLN A 573 1.64 33.04 -37.39
C GLN A 573 0.34 33.04 -36.60
N ALA A 574 -0.79 32.96 -37.31
CA ALA A 574 -2.11 32.73 -36.75
C ALA A 574 -2.68 31.39 -37.24
N ARG A 575 -3.44 30.72 -36.38
CA ARG A 575 -4.15 29.49 -36.71
C ARG A 575 -5.51 29.84 -37.33
N VAL A 576 -5.87 29.18 -38.44
CA VAL A 576 -7.15 29.41 -39.11
C VAL A 576 -7.75 28.08 -39.55
N GLY A 577 -8.44 27.41 -38.63
CA GLY A 577 -8.78 25.99 -38.70
C GLY A 577 -7.58 25.10 -38.28
N GLU A 578 -7.32 24.03 -39.02
CA GLU A 578 -6.17 23.15 -38.74
C GLU A 578 -4.82 23.76 -39.14
N SER A 579 -4.79 24.65 -40.14
CA SER A 579 -3.56 25.20 -40.72
C SER A 579 -3.04 26.46 -40.00
N TRP A 580 -1.72 26.53 -39.86
CA TRP A 580 -1.00 27.75 -39.45
C TRP A 580 -0.69 28.63 -40.68
N HIS A 581 -1.07 29.90 -40.61
CA HIS A 581 -0.86 30.88 -41.67
C HIS A 581 0.13 31.97 -41.24
N LEU A 582 1.00 32.43 -42.14
CA LEU A 582 1.90 33.57 -41.90
C LEU A 582 1.16 34.90 -42.04
N ALA A 583 1.34 35.81 -41.07
CA ALA A 583 0.71 37.12 -41.08
C ALA A 583 1.38 38.07 -42.10
N CYS A 584 0.60 38.57 -43.05
CA CYS A 584 1.04 39.61 -43.99
C CYS A 584 1.25 40.95 -43.28
N ALA A 585 2.21 41.74 -43.76
CA ALA A 585 2.46 43.10 -43.27
C ALA A 585 1.48 44.15 -43.83
N GLU A 586 0.52 43.74 -44.67
CA GLU A 586 -0.55 44.61 -45.17
C GLU A 586 -1.53 44.98 -44.06
N ASP A 587 -1.88 46.27 -43.98
CA ASP A 587 -2.79 46.88 -43.00
C ASP A 587 -2.42 46.64 -41.51
N TRP A 588 -1.19 46.19 -41.23
CA TRP A 588 -0.69 45.99 -39.88
C TRP A 588 -0.45 47.31 -39.15
N SER A 589 -0.91 47.41 -37.90
CA SER A 589 -0.81 48.61 -37.06
C SER A 589 -0.22 48.31 -35.69
N GLY A 590 0.27 49.33 -34.99
CA GLY A 590 0.77 49.18 -33.61
C GLY A 590 -0.30 48.63 -32.65
N GLU A 591 -1.58 48.97 -32.86
CA GLU A 591 -2.67 48.40 -32.08
C GLU A 591 -2.88 46.90 -32.33
N ILE A 592 -2.60 46.42 -33.55
CA ILE A 592 -2.59 44.98 -33.85
C ILE A 592 -1.36 44.35 -33.20
N SER A 593 -0.18 44.97 -33.27
CA SER A 593 1.02 44.50 -32.54
C SER A 593 0.75 44.31 -31.03
N ASP A 594 0.14 45.30 -30.36
CA ASP A 594 -0.24 45.21 -28.95
C ASP A 594 -1.27 44.11 -28.69
N SER A 595 -2.35 44.05 -29.50
CA SER A 595 -3.39 43.02 -29.36
C SER A 595 -2.81 41.61 -29.52
N VAL A 596 -1.84 41.45 -30.43
CA VAL A 596 -1.14 40.19 -30.68
C VAL A 596 -0.17 39.85 -29.56
N CYS A 597 0.58 40.81 -29.02
CA CYS A 597 1.41 40.55 -27.82
C CYS A 597 0.56 40.16 -26.60
N GLN A 598 -0.62 40.76 -26.43
CA GLN A 598 -1.57 40.40 -25.37
C GLN A 598 -2.16 38.99 -25.56
N LEU A 599 -2.56 38.64 -26.80
CA LEU A 599 -3.06 37.29 -27.15
C LEU A 599 -1.97 36.21 -27.20
N LEU A 600 -0.68 36.60 -27.17
CA LEU A 600 0.47 35.73 -26.92
C LEU A 600 0.88 35.69 -25.45
N GLY A 601 0.20 36.45 -24.58
CA GLY A 601 0.55 36.60 -23.16
C GLY A 601 1.84 37.40 -22.87
N LEU A 602 2.51 37.90 -23.91
CA LEU A 602 3.82 38.56 -23.86
C LEU A 602 3.77 40.07 -23.51
N GLY A 603 2.65 40.54 -22.95
CA GLY A 603 2.47 41.94 -22.56
C GLY A 603 2.21 42.87 -23.74
N HIS A 604 3.04 43.90 -23.90
CA HIS A 604 2.88 44.97 -24.90
C HIS A 604 3.89 44.87 -26.05
N ALA A 605 3.57 45.43 -27.20
CA ALA A 605 4.49 45.47 -28.33
C ALA A 605 5.60 46.51 -28.13
N ASN A 606 6.85 46.09 -28.32
CA ASN A 606 8.01 46.99 -28.33
C ASN A 606 8.29 47.48 -29.75
N MET A 607 8.38 46.55 -30.72
CA MET A 607 8.61 46.85 -32.13
C MET A 607 7.92 45.82 -33.04
N SER A 608 7.48 46.27 -34.21
CA SER A 608 7.00 45.41 -35.31
C SER A 608 7.58 45.88 -36.64
N SER A 609 8.14 44.96 -37.44
CA SER A 609 8.79 45.25 -38.71
C SER A 609 8.29 44.32 -39.83
N ALA A 610 8.26 44.84 -41.05
CA ALA A 610 7.96 44.06 -42.25
C ALA A 610 9.24 43.39 -42.76
N VAL A 611 9.21 42.08 -42.97
CA VAL A 611 10.34 41.26 -43.42
C VAL A 611 9.97 40.54 -44.72
N LEU A 612 10.91 40.51 -45.67
CA LEU A 612 10.71 39.80 -46.94
C LEU A 612 10.82 38.29 -46.74
N PHE A 613 9.76 37.55 -47.04
CA PHE A 613 9.73 36.08 -46.95
C PHE A 613 9.90 35.45 -48.34
N THR A 614 10.78 34.46 -48.45
CA THR A 614 11.13 33.81 -49.74
C THR A 614 10.73 32.33 -49.81
N GLY A 615 9.85 31.87 -48.93
CA GLY A 615 9.28 30.52 -48.95
C GLY A 615 7.82 30.50 -49.36
N ASP A 616 7.37 29.39 -49.95
CA ASP A 616 5.96 29.12 -50.16
C ASP A 616 5.29 28.67 -48.86
N GLY A 617 4.10 29.22 -48.58
CA GLY A 617 3.30 28.87 -47.40
C GLY A 617 1.93 29.55 -47.46
N PRO A 618 0.95 29.09 -46.67
CA PRO A 618 -0.36 29.73 -46.62
C PRO A 618 -0.28 31.03 -45.79
N PHE A 619 -0.92 32.10 -46.27
CA PHE A 619 -0.85 33.43 -45.65
C PHE A 619 -2.20 33.88 -45.06
N VAL A 620 -2.16 34.90 -44.20
CA VAL A 620 -3.35 35.52 -43.59
C VAL A 620 -3.16 37.03 -43.45
N THR A 621 -4.18 37.81 -43.81
CA THR A 621 -4.29 39.22 -43.41
C THR A 621 -5.02 39.27 -42.06
N ILE A 622 -4.41 39.92 -41.06
CA ILE A 622 -5.03 40.11 -39.73
C ILE A 622 -5.50 41.57 -39.65
N THR A 623 -6.77 41.78 -39.33
CA THR A 623 -7.37 43.12 -39.22
C THR A 623 -8.10 43.29 -37.89
N LYS A 624 -8.18 44.52 -37.37
CA LYS A 624 -8.82 44.82 -36.08
C LYS A 624 -10.29 45.21 -36.29
N GLY A 625 -11.21 44.39 -35.76
CA GLY A 625 -12.62 44.73 -35.59
C GLY A 625 -12.88 45.53 -34.31
N ASN A 626 -14.14 45.82 -34.00
CA ASN A 626 -14.49 46.66 -32.84
C ASN A 626 -13.99 46.10 -31.49
N HIS A 627 -13.94 44.77 -31.31
CA HIS A 627 -13.45 44.11 -30.09
C HIS A 627 -12.72 42.77 -30.35
N SER A 628 -12.30 42.48 -31.58
CA SER A 628 -11.66 41.20 -31.96
C SER A 628 -10.69 41.36 -33.14
N LEU A 629 -9.82 40.37 -33.34
CA LEU A 629 -9.01 40.24 -34.56
C LEU A 629 -9.76 39.39 -35.60
N ILE A 630 -9.67 39.76 -36.87
CA ILE A 630 -10.34 39.10 -38.00
C ILE A 630 -9.27 38.54 -38.94
N PHE A 631 -9.27 37.21 -39.09
CA PHE A 631 -8.30 36.45 -39.88
C PHE A 631 -8.82 36.16 -41.29
N THR A 632 -8.20 36.76 -42.33
CA THR A 632 -8.58 36.56 -43.74
C THR A 632 -7.52 35.77 -44.50
N LYS A 633 -7.82 34.54 -44.95
CA LYS A 633 -6.86 33.69 -45.70
C LYS A 633 -6.41 34.35 -47.03
N ARG A 634 -5.13 34.17 -47.38
CA ARG A 634 -4.49 34.67 -48.61
C ARG A 634 -3.60 33.59 -49.24
N GLU A 635 -3.51 33.59 -50.57
CA GLU A 635 -2.56 32.75 -51.33
C GLU A 635 -1.14 33.37 -51.35
N HIS A 636 -1.04 34.69 -51.36
CA HIS A 636 0.23 35.45 -51.28
C HIS A 636 0.02 36.75 -50.49
N CYS A 637 1.05 37.22 -49.78
CA CYS A 637 1.11 38.60 -49.27
C CYS A 637 1.68 39.54 -50.33
N ARG A 638 1.21 40.79 -50.36
CA ARG A 638 1.79 41.83 -51.22
C ARG A 638 3.27 42.04 -50.93
N ASP A 639 4.04 42.17 -52.01
CA ASP A 639 5.50 42.33 -52.00
C ASP A 639 6.26 41.25 -51.19
N ASN A 640 5.60 40.10 -50.91
CA ASN A 640 6.06 39.02 -50.04
C ASN A 640 6.47 39.47 -48.62
N LEU A 641 5.86 40.53 -48.09
CA LEU A 641 6.15 41.06 -46.76
C LEU A 641 5.29 40.40 -45.66
N VAL A 642 5.96 39.80 -44.68
CA VAL A 642 5.36 39.23 -43.46
C VAL A 642 5.78 40.02 -42.23
N VAL A 643 5.06 39.86 -41.12
CA VAL A 643 5.35 40.60 -39.88
C VAL A 643 6.32 39.86 -38.96
N HIS A 644 7.38 40.54 -38.59
CA HIS A 644 8.21 40.22 -37.42
C HIS A 644 7.79 41.12 -36.25
N LEU A 645 7.50 40.52 -35.10
CA LEU A 645 7.03 41.20 -33.89
C LEU A 645 8.03 40.98 -32.75
N GLN A 646 8.15 41.95 -31.85
CA GLN A 646 8.89 41.85 -30.59
C GLN A 646 8.05 42.45 -29.45
N CYS A 647 7.74 41.63 -28.45
CA CYS A 647 6.92 41.96 -27.29
C CYS A 647 7.80 42.17 -26.03
N ASN A 648 7.32 43.00 -25.10
CA ASN A 648 8.00 43.35 -23.85
C ASN A 648 7.32 42.66 -22.65
N ILE A 649 8.01 41.69 -22.04
CA ILE A 649 7.55 41.00 -20.84
C ILE A 649 7.37 42.01 -19.70
N GLN A 650 6.26 41.85 -18.96
CA GLN A 650 5.92 42.59 -17.75
C GLN A 650 7.07 42.56 -16.72
N SER A 651 7.26 43.65 -15.97
CA SER A 651 8.45 43.82 -15.13
C SER A 651 8.49 42.86 -13.93
N CYS A 652 9.31 41.81 -14.03
CA CYS A 652 9.54 40.82 -12.98
C CYS A 652 10.85 41.05 -12.19
N GLY A 653 10.94 40.39 -11.04
CA GLY A 653 12.18 40.15 -10.29
C GLY A 653 12.80 41.38 -9.61
N LYS A 654 12.09 42.50 -9.51
CA LYS A 654 12.62 43.71 -8.87
C LYS A 654 12.28 43.77 -7.39
N ASN A 655 13.31 43.77 -6.54
CA ASN A 655 13.22 44.29 -5.19
C ASN A 655 13.39 45.82 -5.24
N LEU A 656 12.57 46.57 -4.50
CA LEU A 656 12.61 48.04 -4.48
C LEU A 656 13.47 48.63 -3.34
N ILE A 657 14.03 47.78 -2.46
CA ILE A 657 14.93 48.19 -1.37
C ILE A 657 16.36 47.73 -1.64
N THR A 658 17.27 48.69 -1.79
CA THR A 658 18.71 48.44 -1.72
C THR A 658 19.20 48.43 -0.26
N GLN A 659 19.65 47.26 0.23
CA GLN A 659 20.62 47.07 1.32
C GLN A 659 20.32 47.71 2.70
N ASN A 660 20.32 46.88 3.75
CA ASN A 660 20.96 47.27 5.01
C ASN A 660 21.56 46.08 5.77
N ASN A 661 22.73 46.26 6.38
CA ASN A 661 23.52 45.16 6.95
C ASN A 661 23.04 44.77 8.35
N GLY A 662 22.60 43.51 8.52
CA GLY A 662 22.28 42.91 9.83
C GLY A 662 22.87 41.50 9.94
N THR A 663 23.81 41.28 10.86
CA THR A 663 24.43 39.96 11.09
C THR A 663 24.09 39.39 12.46
N ARG A 664 23.38 38.24 12.50
CA ARG A 664 23.66 37.04 13.32
C ARG A 664 22.46 36.07 13.47
N ILE A 665 22.40 35.08 12.57
CA ILE A 665 22.52 33.61 12.81
C ILE A 665 22.24 33.19 14.28
N VAL A 666 21.33 32.26 14.58
CA VAL A 666 21.12 30.94 13.95
C VAL A 666 19.64 30.63 13.67
N GLY A 667 19.21 30.05 12.55
CA GLY A 667 19.96 29.72 11.32
C GLY A 667 19.70 30.71 10.17
N GLY A 668 18.43 31.09 9.97
CA GLY A 668 18.04 32.26 9.18
C GLY A 668 17.88 33.52 10.04
N ASN A 669 17.41 34.60 9.43
CA ASN A 669 17.00 35.84 10.12
C ASN A 669 15.48 36.05 9.98
N ASP A 670 14.89 36.87 10.86
CA ASP A 670 13.60 37.53 10.55
C ASP A 670 13.80 38.38 9.29
N ALA A 671 12.98 38.13 8.27
CA ALA A 671 13.13 38.79 6.98
C ALA A 671 12.88 40.30 7.06
N GLY A 672 13.45 41.04 6.11
CA GLY A 672 13.06 42.42 5.89
C GLY A 672 11.58 42.51 5.52
N ARG A 673 10.84 43.43 6.13
CA ARG A 673 9.55 43.86 5.56
C ARG A 673 9.86 44.44 4.17
N GLU A 674 9.10 44.01 3.16
CA GLU A 674 9.35 44.27 1.72
C GLU A 674 10.50 43.48 1.05
N ALA A 675 11.20 42.57 1.76
CA ALA A 675 12.33 41.84 1.17
C ALA A 675 11.96 40.80 0.08
N TRP A 676 10.76 40.18 0.17
CA TRP A 676 10.36 39.05 -0.69
C TRP A 676 8.99 39.28 -1.34
N PRO A 677 8.82 40.27 -2.24
CA PRO A 677 7.50 40.69 -2.73
C PRO A 677 6.79 39.67 -3.64
N TRP A 678 7.46 38.59 -4.05
CA TRP A 678 6.86 37.46 -4.77
C TRP A 678 6.37 36.32 -3.87
N ILE A 679 6.67 36.33 -2.57
CA ILE A 679 6.29 35.21 -1.70
C ILE A 679 4.80 35.26 -1.32
N VAL A 680 4.19 34.08 -1.36
CA VAL A 680 2.77 33.88 -1.08
C VAL A 680 2.61 32.75 -0.06
N SER A 681 1.73 32.93 0.93
CA SER A 681 1.33 31.82 1.81
C SER A 681 0.04 31.18 1.29
N LEU A 682 0.04 29.86 1.13
CA LEU A 682 -1.12 29.08 0.71
C LEU A 682 -1.86 28.54 1.93
N HIS A 683 -3.11 28.95 2.08
CA HIS A 683 -4.02 28.51 3.13
C HIS A 683 -5.05 27.52 2.57
N PHE A 684 -5.32 26.45 3.32
CA PHE A 684 -6.37 25.47 3.02
C PHE A 684 -7.29 25.31 4.23
N ASN A 685 -8.59 25.59 4.06
CA ASN A 685 -9.53 25.80 5.17
C ASN A 685 -9.00 26.83 6.21
N PHE A 686 -8.46 27.94 5.73
CA PHE A 686 -7.86 29.05 6.51
C PHE A 686 -6.55 28.72 7.26
N GLN A 687 -6.12 27.45 7.36
CA GLN A 687 -4.82 27.09 7.94
C GLN A 687 -3.70 27.23 6.90
N PRO A 688 -2.54 27.82 7.21
CA PRO A 688 -1.39 27.84 6.32
C PRO A 688 -0.83 26.41 6.14
N VAL A 689 -0.50 26.03 4.90
CA VAL A 689 -0.01 24.68 4.56
C VAL A 689 1.34 24.72 3.84
N CYS A 690 1.52 25.64 2.89
CA CYS A 690 2.70 25.73 2.03
C CYS A 690 3.01 27.18 1.64
N GLY A 691 4.21 27.40 1.10
CA GLY A 691 4.56 28.59 0.32
C GLY A 691 4.17 28.47 -1.16
N ALA A 692 4.22 29.60 -1.83
CA ALA A 692 4.15 29.73 -3.29
C ALA A 692 4.92 30.98 -3.76
N SER A 693 5.17 31.06 -5.06
CA SER A 693 5.83 32.18 -5.73
C SER A 693 4.92 32.80 -6.79
N LEU A 694 4.69 34.11 -6.71
CA LEU A 694 3.95 34.88 -7.71
C LEU A 694 4.77 35.03 -9.01
N VAL A 695 4.24 34.62 -10.16
CA VAL A 695 4.94 34.69 -11.46
C VAL A 695 4.23 35.54 -12.52
N SER A 696 2.95 35.87 -12.34
CA SER A 696 2.24 36.93 -13.07
C SER A 696 1.28 37.68 -12.13
N ASP A 697 0.32 38.45 -12.65
CA ASP A 697 -0.77 39.05 -11.88
C ASP A 697 -1.89 38.07 -11.51
N GLU A 698 -1.88 36.87 -12.11
CA GLU A 698 -2.90 35.81 -11.93
C GLU A 698 -2.34 34.43 -11.60
N TRP A 699 -1.04 34.18 -11.79
CA TRP A 699 -0.47 32.84 -11.66
C TRP A 699 0.57 32.72 -10.54
N LEU A 700 0.44 31.62 -9.79
CA LEU A 700 1.37 31.17 -8.75
C LEU A 700 2.06 29.86 -9.16
N VAL A 701 3.32 29.70 -8.78
CA VAL A 701 4.07 28.43 -8.76
C VAL A 701 4.15 27.91 -7.33
N THR A 702 3.91 26.61 -7.12
CA THR A 702 4.10 25.90 -5.83
C THR A 702 4.53 24.45 -6.09
N ALA A 703 4.70 23.65 -5.03
CA ALA A 703 5.03 22.23 -5.14
C ALA A 703 3.76 21.38 -5.37
N ALA A 704 3.87 20.31 -6.16
CA ALA A 704 2.72 19.44 -6.44
C ALA A 704 2.22 18.73 -5.17
N HIS A 705 3.11 18.31 -4.27
CA HIS A 705 2.74 17.63 -3.03
C HIS A 705 1.90 18.50 -2.06
N CYS A 706 1.92 19.83 -2.20
CA CYS A 706 1.08 20.74 -1.42
C CYS A 706 -0.40 20.63 -1.83
N VAL A 707 -0.67 20.46 -3.13
CA VAL A 707 -2.01 20.50 -3.74
C VAL A 707 -2.55 19.11 -4.14
N TYR A 708 -1.70 18.09 -4.20
CA TYR A 708 -2.07 16.70 -4.46
C TYR A 708 -3.11 16.22 -3.43
N GLY A 709 -4.26 15.70 -3.91
CA GLY A 709 -5.38 15.32 -3.03
C GLY A 709 -6.12 16.52 -2.43
N ARG A 710 -5.90 17.74 -2.93
CA ARG A 710 -6.57 18.97 -2.48
C ARG A 710 -7.04 19.85 -3.63
N GLN A 711 -6.75 19.47 -4.87
CA GLN A 711 -6.97 20.28 -6.07
C GLN A 711 -8.43 20.28 -6.57
N LEU A 712 -9.25 19.32 -6.13
CA LEU A 712 -10.67 19.19 -6.52
C LEU A 712 -11.58 20.32 -6.02
N LYS A 713 -11.16 21.05 -4.97
CA LYS A 713 -11.96 22.12 -4.36
C LYS A 713 -11.13 23.40 -4.25
N PRO A 714 -10.86 24.11 -5.37
CA PRO A 714 -10.14 25.39 -5.38
C PRO A 714 -10.74 26.41 -4.41
N SER A 715 -12.06 26.40 -4.21
CA SER A 715 -12.78 27.24 -3.23
C SER A 715 -12.44 26.99 -1.75
N ARG A 716 -11.64 25.96 -1.42
CA ARG A 716 -11.09 25.72 -0.07
C ARG A 716 -9.68 26.32 0.10
N TRP A 717 -9.07 26.81 -0.99
CA TRP A 717 -7.75 27.42 -1.03
C TRP A 717 -7.80 28.94 -1.08
N GLN A 718 -6.89 29.57 -0.36
CA GLN A 718 -6.66 31.02 -0.42
C GLN A 718 -5.15 31.32 -0.47
N ALA A 719 -4.78 32.29 -1.29
CA ALA A 719 -3.42 32.80 -1.41
C ALA A 719 -3.29 34.15 -0.71
N ALA A 720 -2.39 34.24 0.27
CA ALA A 720 -2.08 35.48 0.98
C ALA A 720 -0.77 36.09 0.43
N LEU A 721 -0.89 37.21 -0.29
CA LEU A 721 0.20 37.96 -0.91
C LEU A 721 0.54 39.20 -0.06
N GLY A 722 1.79 39.68 -0.10
CA GLY A 722 2.24 40.85 0.67
C GLY A 722 2.20 40.63 2.20
N LEU A 723 2.12 39.38 2.65
CA LEU A 723 2.05 39.00 4.05
C LEU A 723 3.46 39.05 4.68
N TYR A 724 3.57 39.62 5.89
CA TYR A 724 4.81 39.57 6.68
C TYR A 724 4.71 38.59 7.87
N SER A 725 3.57 38.63 8.56
CA SER A 725 3.26 37.75 9.68
C SER A 725 1.94 37.04 9.44
N GLN A 726 1.88 35.75 9.79
CA GLN A 726 0.67 34.93 9.76
C GLN A 726 -0.48 35.52 10.61
N SER A 727 -0.13 36.36 11.61
CA SER A 727 -1.11 37.10 12.44
C SER A 727 -1.77 38.30 11.74
N ASP A 728 -1.26 38.76 10.58
CA ASP A 728 -1.63 40.04 9.95
C ASP A 728 -2.52 39.90 8.68
N LEU A 729 -3.03 38.70 8.38
CA LEU A 729 -3.88 38.38 7.20
C LEU A 729 -5.03 39.36 6.91
N ALA A 730 -5.56 40.04 7.92
CA ALA A 730 -6.67 40.99 7.81
C ALA A 730 -6.23 42.47 7.74
N LYS A 731 -4.94 42.76 7.54
CA LYS A 731 -4.38 44.12 7.54
C LYS A 731 -3.62 44.41 6.24
N PRO A 732 -3.83 45.56 5.58
CA PRO A 732 -2.93 46.04 4.54
C PRO A 732 -1.48 46.07 5.05
N PRO A 733 -0.48 45.69 4.24
CA PRO A 733 -0.56 45.47 2.79
C PRO A 733 -0.98 44.05 2.35
N ALA A 734 -1.33 43.14 3.28
CA ALA A 734 -1.70 41.79 2.91
C ALA A 734 -2.98 41.75 2.06
N VAL A 735 -2.94 40.98 0.96
CA VAL A 735 -4.06 40.75 0.05
C VAL A 735 -4.34 39.24 0.01
N VAL A 736 -5.58 38.85 0.31
CA VAL A 736 -6.02 37.44 0.23
C VAL A 736 -6.87 37.27 -1.03
N GLN A 737 -6.46 36.34 -1.90
CA GLN A 737 -7.20 35.93 -3.09
C GLN A 737 -7.68 34.49 -2.98
N ASN A 738 -8.80 34.18 -3.63
CA ASN A 738 -9.25 32.79 -3.80
C ASN A 738 -8.56 32.15 -5.03
N ILE A 739 -8.52 30.83 -5.04
CA ILE A 739 -8.08 30.03 -6.19
C ILE A 739 -9.30 29.49 -6.94
N ASP A 740 -9.27 29.54 -8.27
CA ASP A 740 -10.30 28.97 -9.15
C ASP A 740 -9.82 27.72 -9.91
N ARG A 741 -8.53 27.66 -10.27
CA ARG A 741 -7.91 26.53 -11.00
C ARG A 741 -6.57 26.13 -10.39
N ILE A 742 -6.32 24.82 -10.33
CA ILE A 742 -5.06 24.22 -9.86
C ILE A 742 -4.62 23.19 -10.90
N ILE A 743 -3.34 23.22 -11.30
CA ILE A 743 -2.79 22.37 -12.34
C ILE A 743 -1.49 21.74 -11.83
N ILE A 744 -1.51 20.43 -11.58
CA ILE A 744 -0.34 19.63 -11.19
C ILE A 744 0.43 19.25 -12.47
N ASN A 745 1.76 19.15 -12.41
CA ASN A 745 2.55 18.66 -13.55
C ASN A 745 2.18 17.20 -13.90
N PRO A 746 1.88 16.86 -15.18
CA PRO A 746 1.52 15.50 -15.58
C PRO A 746 2.59 14.43 -15.30
N HIS A 747 3.86 14.81 -15.13
CA HIS A 747 4.94 13.88 -14.79
C HIS A 747 5.14 13.70 -13.27
N TYR A 748 4.30 14.30 -12.42
CA TYR A 748 4.46 14.21 -10.97
C TYR A 748 4.33 12.78 -10.44
N MET A 749 5.26 12.40 -9.54
CA MET A 749 5.29 11.09 -8.89
C MET A 749 5.42 11.23 -7.35
N LYS A 750 4.37 10.87 -6.61
CA LYS A 750 4.30 11.01 -5.14
C LYS A 750 5.42 10.25 -4.39
N GLN A 751 5.94 9.18 -4.97
CA GLN A 751 6.92 8.26 -4.38
C GLN A 751 8.36 8.74 -4.57
N THR A 752 8.76 9.07 -5.81
CA THR A 752 10.11 9.54 -6.14
C THR A 752 10.30 11.04 -5.87
N LYS A 753 9.20 11.80 -5.74
CA LYS A 753 9.16 13.27 -5.73
C LYS A 753 9.64 13.92 -7.03
N ASP A 754 9.71 13.17 -8.13
CA ASP A 754 10.02 13.78 -9.42
C ASP A 754 8.90 14.71 -9.89
N SER A 755 9.29 15.78 -10.58
CA SER A 755 8.38 16.78 -11.17
C SER A 755 7.40 17.40 -10.17
N ASP A 756 7.86 17.64 -8.94
CA ASP A 756 7.09 18.21 -7.82
C ASP A 756 6.79 19.71 -7.97
N ILE A 757 6.06 20.06 -9.03
CA ILE A 757 5.68 21.43 -9.36
C ILE A 757 4.21 21.51 -9.78
N ALA A 758 3.53 22.57 -9.35
CA ALA A 758 2.15 22.86 -9.69
C ALA A 758 1.95 24.36 -9.91
N LEU A 759 0.94 24.69 -10.72
CA LEU A 759 0.45 26.04 -10.93
C LEU A 759 -0.91 26.22 -10.24
N MET A 760 -1.15 27.41 -9.71
CA MET A 760 -2.45 27.83 -9.18
C MET A 760 -2.83 29.17 -9.80
N HIS A 761 -4.07 29.29 -10.26
CA HIS A 761 -4.63 30.51 -10.83
C HIS A 761 -5.44 31.26 -9.77
N LEU A 762 -5.30 32.57 -9.74
CA LEU A 762 -6.02 33.47 -8.85
C LEU A 762 -7.34 33.86 -9.49
N GLN A 763 -8.43 33.82 -8.73
CA GLN A 763 -9.77 34.19 -9.22
C GLN A 763 -9.82 35.63 -9.78
N HIS A 764 -8.93 36.52 -9.32
CA HIS A 764 -8.84 37.93 -9.73
C HIS A 764 -7.39 38.41 -9.83
N LYS A 765 -7.10 39.23 -10.86
CA LYS A 765 -5.84 39.96 -11.05
C LYS A 765 -5.41 40.71 -9.79
N VAL A 766 -4.18 40.47 -9.33
CA VAL A 766 -3.57 41.20 -8.22
C VAL A 766 -2.85 42.45 -8.75
N GLN A 767 -3.12 43.60 -8.13
CA GLN A 767 -2.37 44.82 -8.43
C GLN A 767 -1.00 44.78 -7.76
N TYR A 768 0.05 45.01 -8.55
CA TYR A 768 1.42 45.08 -8.03
C TYR A 768 1.61 46.31 -7.14
N THR A 769 2.37 46.13 -6.06
CA THR A 769 2.70 47.15 -5.06
C THR A 769 4.13 46.94 -4.59
N ASP A 770 4.65 47.79 -3.70
CA ASP A 770 5.98 47.60 -3.12
C ASP A 770 6.11 46.27 -2.34
N TYR A 771 4.98 45.69 -1.95
CA TYR A 771 4.85 44.41 -1.22
C TYR A 771 4.50 43.22 -2.10
N ILE A 772 4.13 43.45 -3.37
CA ILE A 772 3.60 42.42 -4.29
C ILE A 772 4.16 42.64 -5.69
N GLN A 773 5.09 41.79 -6.12
CA GLN A 773 5.74 41.81 -7.44
C GLN A 773 5.99 40.36 -7.92
N PRO A 774 5.92 40.06 -9.22
CA PRO A 774 6.21 38.72 -9.73
C PRO A 774 7.73 38.46 -9.79
N VAL A 775 8.16 37.22 -9.48
CA VAL A 775 9.55 36.77 -9.68
C VAL A 775 9.81 36.45 -11.15
N CYS A 776 11.04 36.63 -11.65
CA CYS A 776 11.35 36.22 -13.01
C CYS A 776 11.47 34.69 -13.12
N LEU A 777 10.88 34.11 -14.17
CA LEU A 777 11.21 32.74 -14.59
C LEU A 777 12.55 32.76 -15.35
N PRO A 778 13.42 31.75 -15.15
CA PRO A 778 14.67 31.63 -15.89
C PRO A 778 14.43 31.20 -17.35
N GLU A 779 15.47 31.27 -18.18
CA GLU A 779 15.44 30.64 -19.50
C GLU A 779 15.75 29.13 -19.40
N LYS A 780 15.20 28.33 -20.32
CA LYS A 780 15.44 26.87 -20.39
C LYS A 780 16.92 26.49 -20.45
N ASN A 781 17.72 27.32 -21.12
CA ASN A 781 19.16 27.11 -21.30
C ASN A 781 20.02 27.85 -20.25
N GLN A 782 19.41 28.56 -19.29
CA GLN A 782 20.12 29.29 -18.25
C GLN A 782 20.68 28.29 -17.22
N GLN A 783 22.00 28.28 -17.06
CA GLN A 783 22.70 27.34 -16.17
C GLN A 783 23.09 28.03 -14.87
N PHE A 784 22.68 27.43 -13.75
CA PHE A 784 23.05 27.86 -12.40
C PHE A 784 24.13 26.91 -11.86
N PRO A 785 25.42 27.30 -11.87
CA PRO A 785 26.49 26.38 -11.53
C PRO A 785 26.53 26.06 -10.02
N PRO A 786 26.94 24.84 -9.62
CA PRO A 786 27.13 24.51 -8.21
C PRO A 786 28.10 25.46 -7.51
N GLY A 787 27.78 25.84 -6.26
CA GLY A 787 28.57 26.75 -5.44
C GLY A 787 28.14 28.22 -5.49
N ILE A 788 27.13 28.61 -6.29
CA ILE A 788 26.49 29.93 -6.13
C ILE A 788 25.59 29.92 -4.87
N ASN A 789 25.53 31.04 -4.16
CA ASN A 789 24.55 31.24 -3.10
C ASN A 789 23.19 31.57 -3.73
N CYS A 790 22.15 30.89 -3.29
CA CYS A 790 20.75 31.24 -3.54
C CYS A 790 20.07 31.56 -2.21
N SER A 791 18.96 32.30 -2.26
CA SER A 791 18.17 32.65 -1.08
C SER A 791 16.88 31.84 -1.02
N ILE A 792 16.51 31.43 0.19
CA ILE A 792 15.21 30.85 0.54
C ILE A 792 14.49 31.75 1.53
N ALA A 793 13.16 31.77 1.45
CA ALA A 793 12.30 32.48 2.39
C ALA A 793 11.00 31.70 2.65
N GLY A 794 10.46 31.79 3.86
CA GLY A 794 9.27 31.03 4.25
C GLY A 794 8.83 31.18 5.71
N TRP A 795 7.80 30.43 6.09
CA TRP A 795 7.19 30.43 7.43
C TRP A 795 7.27 29.06 8.12
N GLY A 796 8.10 28.15 7.62
CA GLY A 796 8.26 26.81 8.15
C GLY A 796 8.89 26.74 9.55
N ALA A 797 9.14 25.51 10.00
CA ALA A 797 9.67 25.26 11.33
C ALA A 797 11.15 25.68 11.45
N ILE A 798 11.46 26.60 12.38
CA ILE A 798 12.82 27.13 12.61
C ILE A 798 13.78 26.08 13.23
N ARG A 799 13.31 24.83 13.41
CA ARG A 799 14.05 23.66 13.88
C ARG A 799 13.30 22.39 13.47
N ASN A 800 14.03 21.28 13.33
CA ASN A 800 13.42 19.96 13.15
C ASN A 800 12.40 19.69 14.28
N ASP A 801 11.20 19.21 13.90
CA ASP A 801 10.05 18.98 14.79
C ASP A 801 9.59 20.20 15.62
N GLY A 802 9.88 21.42 15.14
CA GLY A 802 9.45 22.68 15.73
C GLY A 802 8.10 23.19 15.21
N PRO A 803 7.49 24.19 15.88
CA PRO A 803 6.38 24.94 15.33
C PRO A 803 6.83 25.84 14.17
N SER A 804 5.91 26.10 13.24
CA SER A 804 6.05 27.08 12.15
C SER A 804 6.26 28.51 12.68
N SER A 805 6.98 29.33 11.91
CA SER A 805 7.20 30.73 12.26
C SER A 805 5.97 31.60 12.00
N ASN A 806 5.64 32.48 12.95
CA ASN A 806 4.64 33.52 12.76
C ASN A 806 5.19 34.73 11.98
N ILE A 807 6.50 34.82 11.74
CA ILE A 807 7.18 35.92 11.02
C ILE A 807 7.98 35.31 9.86
N LEU A 808 7.92 35.93 8.68
CA LEU A 808 8.68 35.47 7.51
C LEU A 808 10.18 35.37 7.86
N GLN A 809 10.79 34.22 7.57
CA GLN A 809 12.22 33.98 7.74
C GLN A 809 12.92 34.03 6.38
N GLU A 810 14.21 34.39 6.37
CA GLU A 810 15.08 34.34 5.19
C GLU A 810 16.44 33.71 5.51
N ALA A 811 17.03 33.02 4.53
CA ALA A 811 18.37 32.45 4.64
C ALA A 811 19.06 32.31 3.27
N GLU A 812 20.40 32.26 3.26
CA GLU A 812 21.21 31.87 2.10
C GLU A 812 21.60 30.39 2.19
N VAL A 813 21.61 29.71 1.03
CA VAL A 813 22.06 28.31 0.87
C VAL A 813 22.82 28.16 -0.45
N PRO A 814 23.99 27.48 -0.47
CA PRO A 814 24.74 27.26 -1.71
C PRO A 814 24.16 26.11 -2.52
N LEU A 815 24.11 26.24 -3.85
CA LEU A 815 23.74 25.14 -4.74
C LEU A 815 24.78 24.02 -4.70
N LEU A 816 24.30 22.78 -4.67
CA LEU A 816 25.11 21.56 -4.72
C LEU A 816 24.96 20.90 -6.10
N SER A 817 25.98 20.14 -6.52
CA SER A 817 25.87 19.33 -7.73
C SER A 817 25.04 18.06 -7.47
N ASN A 818 24.34 17.56 -8.49
CA ASN A 818 23.47 16.39 -8.33
C ASN A 818 24.26 15.15 -7.90
N GLU A 819 25.52 14.99 -8.33
CA GLU A 819 26.38 13.87 -7.91
C GLU A 819 26.74 13.95 -6.42
N LYS A 820 27.02 15.16 -5.91
CA LYS A 820 27.29 15.39 -4.48
C LYS A 820 26.03 15.15 -3.65
N CYS A 821 24.87 15.60 -4.13
CA CYS A 821 23.58 15.35 -3.48
C CYS A 821 23.22 13.86 -3.46
N GLN A 822 23.42 13.14 -4.58
CA GLN A 822 23.13 11.72 -4.70
C GLN A 822 24.01 10.85 -3.77
N GLN A 823 25.27 11.23 -3.55
CA GLN A 823 26.16 10.57 -2.57
C GLN A 823 25.69 10.75 -1.12
N TRP A 824 24.99 11.86 -0.83
CA TRP A 824 24.50 12.24 0.49
C TRP A 824 23.06 11.78 0.78
N MET A 825 22.27 11.52 -0.27
CA MET A 825 20.88 11.06 -0.19
C MET A 825 20.68 9.72 -0.91
N PRO A 826 21.43 8.65 -0.59
CA PRO A 826 21.37 7.36 -1.29
C PRO A 826 20.05 6.59 -1.15
N LYS A 827 19.09 7.11 -0.36
CA LYS A 827 17.70 6.61 -0.28
C LYS A 827 16.82 7.11 -1.43
N TYR A 828 17.21 8.18 -2.10
CA TYR A 828 16.45 8.86 -3.15
C TYR A 828 17.23 8.83 -4.47
N ASN A 829 16.52 8.95 -5.59
CA ASN A 829 17.10 9.04 -6.92
C ASN A 829 17.02 10.51 -7.40
N ILE A 830 18.13 11.22 -7.37
CA ILE A 830 18.20 12.67 -7.64
C ILE A 830 18.29 12.90 -9.16
N THR A 831 17.16 13.20 -9.78
CA THR A 831 17.02 13.34 -11.24
C THR A 831 17.50 14.70 -11.77
N GLU A 832 17.57 14.86 -13.10
CA GLU A 832 17.83 16.17 -13.73
C GLU A 832 16.73 17.21 -13.46
N ASN A 833 15.51 16.76 -13.10
CA ASN A 833 14.40 17.61 -12.68
C ASN A 833 14.55 18.14 -11.24
N MET A 834 15.57 17.67 -10.50
CA MET A 834 15.87 18.09 -9.13
C MET A 834 17.16 18.92 -9.06
N LEU A 835 17.23 19.76 -8.03
CA LEU A 835 18.48 20.37 -7.56
C LEU A 835 18.50 20.34 -6.04
N CYS A 836 19.69 20.48 -5.44
CA CYS A 836 19.84 20.49 -3.98
C CYS A 836 20.60 21.74 -3.54
N ALA A 837 20.26 22.30 -2.39
CA ALA A 837 20.93 23.45 -1.80
C ALA A 837 21.12 23.27 -0.30
N GLY A 838 22.27 23.69 0.23
CA GLY A 838 22.59 23.57 1.67
C GLY A 838 24.07 23.33 1.96
N TYR A 839 24.44 23.41 3.23
CA TYR A 839 25.84 23.34 3.67
C TYR A 839 26.28 21.93 4.10
N ASP A 840 27.56 21.60 3.87
CA ASP A 840 28.19 20.33 4.28
C ASP A 840 28.02 20.00 5.78
N MET A 841 27.97 21.03 6.64
CA MET A 841 27.78 20.89 8.09
C MET A 841 26.30 21.00 8.53
N GLY A 842 25.35 21.20 7.61
CA GLY A 842 23.96 21.52 7.93
C GLY A 842 23.83 22.91 8.57
N GLY A 843 22.85 23.06 9.48
CA GLY A 843 22.62 24.27 10.28
C GLY A 843 21.74 25.36 9.63
N ILE A 844 21.63 25.37 8.30
CA ILE A 844 20.75 26.26 7.52
C ILE A 844 20.14 25.44 6.38
N ASP A 845 18.81 25.41 6.30
CA ASP A 845 18.02 24.57 5.38
C ASP A 845 16.54 25.01 5.40
N SER A 846 15.75 24.55 4.42
CA SER A 846 14.28 24.62 4.40
C SER A 846 13.67 23.55 5.32
N CYS A 847 12.47 23.79 5.88
CA CYS A 847 11.84 22.84 6.81
C CYS A 847 10.32 22.69 6.60
N GLN A 848 9.62 21.91 7.44
CA GLN A 848 8.18 21.68 7.26
C GLN A 848 7.40 23.01 7.31
N GLY A 849 6.60 23.26 6.27
CA GLY A 849 5.88 24.52 6.05
C GLY A 849 6.53 25.45 5.00
N ASP A 850 7.79 25.24 4.64
CA ASP A 850 8.47 25.96 3.54
C ASP A 850 8.25 25.30 2.17
N SER A 851 7.64 24.11 2.13
CA SER A 851 7.21 23.39 0.92
C SER A 851 6.49 24.32 -0.07
N GLY A 852 6.84 24.25 -1.35
CA GLY A 852 6.31 25.12 -2.39
C GLY A 852 6.87 26.56 -2.40
N GLY A 853 7.68 26.92 -1.39
CA GLY A 853 8.34 28.22 -1.31
C GLY A 853 9.45 28.44 -2.35
N PRO A 854 9.88 29.70 -2.54
CA PRO A 854 10.91 30.07 -3.50
C PRO A 854 12.33 29.67 -3.06
N LEU A 855 13.09 29.10 -3.99
CA LEU A 855 14.56 29.21 -4.02
C LEU A 855 14.92 30.15 -5.18
N THR A 856 15.52 31.29 -4.85
CA THR A 856 15.78 32.39 -5.79
C THR A 856 17.24 32.80 -5.86
N PHE A 857 17.64 33.35 -7.01
CA PHE A 857 18.98 33.88 -7.28
C PHE A 857 18.90 35.31 -7.82
N GLU A 858 19.82 36.17 -7.38
CA GLU A 858 19.96 37.56 -7.86
C GLU A 858 21.02 37.63 -8.96
N ASP A 859 20.61 38.05 -10.17
CA ASP A 859 21.48 38.24 -11.34
C ASP A 859 21.35 39.71 -11.82
N GLY A 860 22.24 40.55 -11.32
CA GLY A 860 22.14 42.01 -11.46
C GLY A 860 20.93 42.56 -10.70
N ASP A 861 20.19 43.49 -11.31
CA ASP A 861 18.99 44.10 -10.70
C ASP A 861 17.72 43.21 -10.81
N LYS A 862 17.87 41.87 -10.87
CA LYS A 862 16.77 40.92 -11.09
C LYS A 862 16.89 39.62 -10.29
N TRP A 863 15.78 39.22 -9.70
CA TRP A 863 15.60 37.96 -8.98
C TRP A 863 14.88 36.91 -9.84
N PHE A 864 15.49 35.74 -9.94
CA PHE A 864 15.01 34.59 -10.72
C PHE A 864 14.65 33.41 -9.82
N LEU A 865 13.53 32.73 -10.12
CA LEU A 865 13.10 31.51 -9.44
C LEU A 865 13.87 30.30 -9.99
N VAL A 866 14.86 29.83 -9.24
CA VAL A 866 15.73 28.70 -9.63
C VAL A 866 15.11 27.37 -9.24
N GLY A 867 14.47 27.31 -8.06
CA GLY A 867 13.86 26.11 -7.51
C GLY A 867 12.59 26.36 -6.72
N VAL A 868 11.85 25.28 -6.47
CA VAL A 868 10.66 25.24 -5.61
C VAL A 868 10.87 24.18 -4.52
N THR A 869 10.71 24.54 -3.25
CA THR A 869 10.99 23.65 -2.10
C THR A 869 10.16 22.37 -2.16
N SER A 870 10.81 21.19 -2.18
CA SER A 870 10.16 19.90 -2.40
C SER A 870 10.29 18.93 -1.22
N PHE A 871 11.51 18.49 -0.84
CA PHE A 871 11.70 17.54 0.27
C PHE A 871 13.10 17.59 0.90
N GLY A 872 13.29 16.93 2.04
CA GLY A 872 14.57 16.77 2.75
C GLY A 872 14.54 15.54 3.67
N GLU A 873 15.70 15.11 4.18
CA GLU A 873 15.79 14.01 5.17
C GLU A 873 16.07 14.58 6.57
N GLY A 874 15.01 15.07 7.22
CA GLY A 874 15.08 16.01 8.34
C GLY A 874 15.34 17.44 7.85
N CYS A 875 15.50 18.38 8.78
CA CYS A 875 15.87 19.77 8.49
C CYS A 875 17.26 20.09 9.02
N ALA A 876 18.10 20.74 8.21
CA ALA A 876 19.38 21.33 8.60
C ALA A 876 20.39 20.34 9.21
N LEU A 877 20.31 19.05 8.87
CA LEU A 877 21.24 18.03 9.34
C LEU A 877 22.54 18.01 8.51
N PRO A 878 23.71 17.68 9.11
CA PRO A 878 24.96 17.57 8.37
C PRO A 878 24.85 16.59 7.20
N GLN A 879 25.35 16.98 6.04
CA GLN A 879 25.28 16.21 4.78
C GLN A 879 23.85 15.86 4.33
N ARG A 880 22.79 16.53 4.81
CA ARG A 880 21.41 16.34 4.36
C ARG A 880 20.83 17.69 3.89
N PRO A 881 20.98 18.04 2.59
CA PRO A 881 20.47 19.28 2.04
C PRO A 881 18.98 19.18 1.70
N GLY A 882 18.29 20.32 1.65
CA GLY A 882 16.99 20.43 1.00
C GLY A 882 17.08 20.16 -0.51
N VAL A 883 16.03 19.53 -1.04
CA VAL A 883 15.84 19.20 -2.46
C VAL A 883 14.67 20.01 -3.00
N TYR A 884 14.87 20.55 -4.21
CA TYR A 884 13.98 21.51 -4.86
C TYR A 884 13.69 21.04 -6.29
N ALA A 885 12.46 21.26 -6.77
CA ALA A 885 12.14 21.06 -8.18
C ALA A 885 12.84 22.13 -9.04
N ARG A 886 13.60 21.71 -10.06
CA ARG A 886 14.45 22.57 -10.89
C ARG A 886 13.61 23.32 -11.94
N VAL A 887 13.35 24.60 -11.71
CA VAL A 887 12.39 25.37 -12.53
C VAL A 887 12.80 25.47 -14.00
N THR A 888 14.10 25.50 -14.34
CA THR A 888 14.58 25.55 -15.73
C THR A 888 14.07 24.39 -16.61
N MET A 889 13.84 23.21 -16.04
CA MET A 889 13.28 22.05 -16.76
C MET A 889 11.78 22.23 -17.07
N PHE A 890 11.08 23.03 -16.27
CA PHE A 890 9.63 23.23 -16.34
C PHE A 890 9.22 24.55 -16.99
N VAL A 891 10.17 25.42 -17.39
CA VAL A 891 9.89 26.73 -18.04
C VAL A 891 8.94 26.58 -19.23
N ASP A 892 9.14 25.59 -20.10
CA ASP A 892 8.27 25.38 -21.27
C ASP A 892 6.85 24.99 -20.85
N TRP A 893 6.71 24.12 -19.85
CA TRP A 893 5.41 23.68 -19.32
C TRP A 893 4.67 24.84 -18.63
N ILE A 894 5.38 25.62 -17.81
CA ILE A 894 4.84 26.83 -17.16
C ILE A 894 4.38 27.83 -18.20
N LYS A 895 5.25 28.16 -19.18
CA LYS A 895 4.91 29.09 -20.27
C LYS A 895 3.72 28.60 -21.07
N THR A 896 3.63 27.31 -21.37
CA THR A 896 2.51 26.69 -22.12
C THR A 896 1.18 26.68 -21.34
N ILE A 897 1.13 27.15 -20.09
CA ILE A 897 -0.11 27.26 -19.30
C ILE A 897 -0.47 28.72 -19.01
N ILE A 898 0.54 29.57 -18.78
CA ILE A 898 0.38 31.00 -18.49
C ILE A 898 0.21 31.82 -19.78
N TYR A 899 0.74 31.32 -20.91
CA TYR A 899 0.81 31.98 -22.22
C TYR A 899 0.41 31.02 -23.37
#